data_AF-A0A496W8Q1-F1
#
_entry.id   AF-A0A496W8Q1-F1
#
_cell.length_a   1.000
_cell.length_b   1.000
_cell.length_c   1.000
_cell.angle_alpha   90.00
_cell.angle_beta   90.00
_cell.angle_gamma   90.00
#
_symmetry.space_group_name_H-M   'P 1'
#
loop_
_entity.id
_entity.type
_entity.pdbx_description
1 polymer ?
#
loop_
_entity_poly.entity_id
_entity_poly.type
_entity_poly.pdbx_seq_one_letter_code
_entity_poly.pdbx_strand_id
1 'polypeptide(L)'
;MSISAMSQDSTKRVGIITANHTGYVNAMFSCMETGVIAVPLRNAEDHYRIQAAKVEEIITPKTGEQWMASTFKPQSRDELALIAFTSGTEGNPKGVMLTHNNLTDVVTRLNTVMQVDESISEYIGVPVYHSFGLGRCRAVASAGGRFFIPNNFNPSEIGEMLKKGTINAISAVPSLWRILLANQDCFGDYGKRVQWIEIGSQYMSQQEKEALKALFPNALIVQHYGLTEASRTTFLEIHQEEGERLESVGRVSGDVDIKLTAEQHIAIRGSHLAAGYLIDGKEKPIKDEAGWFVTQDLGKIDDGYLYYQGRADDVINCGGIKISPEALETQVYAELHCSSGLAICRKPDPMRGEGFLVAMTKEANIDKQQLQETMLQATQALGVNAANAISIVEVDSLPQTAAGKIQRRKLTEWYTSQELASPATETDSEPATATPIQKIFYKTLKIRTFLPKDTFISLGGDSLSYVQLSMALERHLGYLPKNWEHLSLRELEALTHQKQYSSLIESNILFRALAITAVVVNHGGLIPSAYISGGAMLLFVIAGINFARFQSDAVLQGRWLQPAVSLLQNIIIPYLIVALAFETYKFNYDPAVLLLYSNFVGPGTSHMIFPAWFIQVLVQCLLLFSLVFSLAGVRHLANLSPWRFGLGLLALAMGFYLLMPYMWNTEHLYNRVPHMLIWLFVLGWCIHFSQSRFEKISMTVILLVILVFLVKWKLSLSWWIGLGAMTMLWIPYVQIWKVVKNVIQTVSAAAYYIFLTHMIFMHIIIQNLKIDSPILNVTTALLGGIATWMVLQTVLQWVFEKIASGGWAKKAINN
;
A
#
# COMPACT_ATOMS: atom_id res chain seq x y z
N MET A 1 13.27 8.48 -33.94
CA MET A 1 14.12 9.25 -34.88
C MET A 1 15.28 9.86 -34.10
N SER A 2 16.44 9.91 -34.74
CA SER A 2 17.76 10.21 -34.21
C SER A 2 17.85 11.48 -33.34
N ILE A 3 18.36 11.31 -32.11
CA ILE A 3 18.91 12.37 -31.27
C ILE A 3 20.21 12.84 -31.95
N SER A 4 20.08 13.75 -32.93
CA SER A 4 21.22 14.46 -33.50
C SER A 4 21.42 15.77 -32.75
N ALA A 5 22.52 15.84 -32.01
CA ALA A 5 23.23 17.07 -31.64
C ALA A 5 22.35 18.29 -31.27
N MET A 6 21.88 18.34 -30.01
CA MET A 6 21.73 19.64 -29.36
C MET A 6 23.13 20.22 -29.21
N SER A 7 23.38 21.32 -29.92
CA SER A 7 24.61 22.09 -29.85
C SER A 7 24.98 22.40 -28.40
N GLN A 8 26.22 22.12 -28.04
CA GLN A 8 26.90 22.82 -26.96
C GLN A 8 26.95 24.30 -27.32
N ASP A 9 25.94 25.06 -26.96
CA ASP A 9 26.05 26.50 -26.81
C ASP A 9 25.81 26.80 -25.34
N SER A 10 26.87 27.25 -24.66
CA SER A 10 26.91 27.48 -23.23
C SER A 10 26.00 28.65 -22.86
N THR A 11 24.72 28.37 -22.65
CA THR A 11 23.75 29.33 -22.11
C THR A 11 24.03 29.51 -20.62
N LYS A 12 24.55 30.69 -20.29
CA LYS A 12 24.91 31.11 -18.93
C LYS A 12 23.75 30.81 -17.96
N ARG A 13 24.05 30.16 -16.83
CA ARG A 13 23.08 29.84 -15.78
C ARG A 13 23.31 30.70 -14.55
N VAL A 14 22.30 31.48 -14.17
CA VAL A 14 22.39 32.43 -13.06
C VAL A 14 21.48 32.01 -11.93
N GLY A 15 22.08 31.84 -10.75
CA GLY A 15 21.39 31.59 -9.50
C GLY A 15 20.76 32.88 -8.99
N ILE A 16 19.48 32.87 -8.63
CA ILE A 16 18.80 34.04 -8.07
C ILE A 16 18.28 33.65 -6.69
N ILE A 17 18.73 34.34 -5.64
CA ILE A 17 18.27 34.08 -4.28
C ILE A 17 16.78 34.44 -4.18
N THR A 18 15.97 33.46 -3.77
CA THR A 18 14.52 33.61 -3.69
C THR A 18 14.12 34.65 -2.65
N ALA A 19 13.26 35.60 -3.04
CA ALA A 19 12.70 36.60 -2.15
C ALA A 19 11.28 36.99 -2.61
N ASN A 20 10.41 37.39 -1.68
CA ASN A 20 9.03 37.75 -1.98
C ASN A 20 8.83 39.26 -2.19
N HIS A 21 9.48 39.82 -3.21
CA HIS A 21 9.34 41.24 -3.56
C HIS A 21 9.66 41.48 -5.04
N THR A 22 9.36 42.67 -5.54
CA THR A 22 9.46 43.02 -6.97
C THR A 22 10.89 42.94 -7.51
N GLY A 23 11.90 43.21 -6.68
CA GLY A 23 13.30 43.03 -7.06
C GLY A 23 13.66 41.60 -7.50
N TYR A 24 13.07 40.57 -6.89
CA TYR A 24 13.25 39.18 -7.34
C TYR A 24 12.59 38.97 -8.72
N VAL A 25 11.37 39.48 -8.91
CA VAL A 25 10.64 39.39 -10.19
C VAL A 25 11.41 40.09 -11.32
N ASN A 26 11.96 41.28 -11.06
CA ASN A 26 12.81 42.02 -11.99
C ASN A 26 14.05 41.20 -12.41
N ALA A 27 14.73 40.57 -11.46
CA ALA A 27 15.88 39.71 -11.77
C ALA A 27 15.48 38.51 -12.63
N MET A 28 14.35 37.86 -12.33
CA MET A 28 13.81 36.75 -13.13
C MET A 28 13.46 37.19 -14.55
N PHE A 29 12.75 38.32 -14.71
CA PHE A 29 12.36 38.84 -16.03
C PHE A 29 13.58 39.26 -16.85
N SER A 30 14.55 39.93 -16.24
CA SER A 30 15.78 40.33 -16.93
C SER A 30 16.56 39.12 -17.46
N CYS A 31 16.62 38.02 -16.70
CA CYS A 31 17.24 36.79 -17.19
C CYS A 31 16.48 36.23 -18.40
N MET A 32 15.14 36.15 -18.33
CA MET A 32 14.32 35.66 -19.44
C MET A 32 14.43 36.56 -20.68
N GLU A 33 14.50 37.89 -20.52
CA GLU A 33 14.64 38.81 -21.64
C GLU A 33 16.01 38.73 -22.33
N THR A 34 17.06 38.48 -21.54
CA THR A 34 18.44 38.39 -22.03
C THR A 34 18.84 36.98 -22.49
N GLY A 35 17.95 35.98 -22.37
CA GLY A 35 18.23 34.59 -22.73
C GLY A 35 19.13 33.85 -21.74
N VAL A 36 19.26 34.37 -20.51
CA VAL A 36 19.99 33.74 -19.41
C VAL A 36 19.06 32.78 -18.66
N ILE A 37 19.56 31.58 -18.34
CA ILE A 37 18.78 30.57 -17.62
C ILE A 37 18.74 30.94 -16.13
N ALA A 38 17.55 31.27 -15.63
CA ALA A 38 17.38 31.57 -14.21
C ALA A 38 17.25 30.30 -13.37
N VAL A 39 17.93 30.26 -12.22
CA VAL A 39 17.88 29.16 -11.25
C VAL A 39 17.55 29.70 -9.86
N PRO A 40 16.31 29.54 -9.35
CA PRO A 40 15.96 29.99 -8.01
C PRO A 40 16.73 29.22 -6.92
N LEU A 41 17.45 29.94 -6.06
CA LEU A 41 18.24 29.40 -4.95
C LEU A 41 17.62 29.77 -3.61
N ARG A 42 17.64 28.86 -2.63
CA ARG A 42 17.09 29.15 -1.28
C ARG A 42 17.91 30.23 -0.56
N ASN A 43 19.21 30.21 -0.76
CA ASN A 43 20.19 31.15 -0.22
C ASN A 43 21.49 31.05 -1.05
N ALA A 44 22.49 31.86 -0.72
CA ALA A 44 23.79 31.85 -1.41
C ALA A 44 24.59 30.55 -1.22
N GLU A 45 24.28 29.76 -0.18
CA GLU A 45 24.95 28.50 0.17
C GLU A 45 24.17 27.26 -0.29
N ASP A 46 23.24 27.39 -1.24
CA ASP A 46 22.45 26.28 -1.79
C ASP A 46 23.31 25.40 -2.72
N HIS A 47 24.36 24.80 -2.15
CA HIS A 47 25.40 24.05 -2.85
C HIS A 47 24.82 22.96 -3.75
N TYR A 48 23.74 22.30 -3.32
CA TYR A 48 23.06 21.29 -4.12
C TYR A 48 22.52 21.88 -5.42
N ARG A 49 21.72 22.94 -5.37
CA ARG A 49 21.14 23.54 -6.59
C ARG A 49 22.21 24.19 -7.46
N ILE A 50 23.19 24.86 -6.83
CA ILE A 50 24.33 25.50 -7.51
C ILE A 50 25.11 24.45 -8.31
N GLN A 51 25.48 23.33 -7.69
CA GLN A 51 26.23 22.27 -8.35
C GLN A 51 25.38 21.52 -9.39
N ALA A 52 24.16 21.12 -9.05
CA ALA A 52 23.30 20.38 -9.96
C ALA A 52 22.98 21.18 -11.22
N ALA A 53 22.63 22.47 -11.06
CA ALA A 53 22.34 23.35 -12.18
C ALA A 53 23.59 23.96 -12.82
N LYS A 54 24.80 23.75 -12.30
CA LYS A 54 26.03 24.39 -12.80
C LYS A 54 25.88 25.92 -12.87
N VAL A 55 25.43 26.52 -11.77
CA VAL A 55 25.28 27.97 -11.65
C VAL A 55 26.65 28.65 -11.73
N GLU A 56 26.77 29.65 -12.60
CA GLU A 56 28.02 30.38 -12.85
C GLU A 56 28.10 31.69 -12.04
N GLU A 57 26.96 32.31 -11.79
CA GLU A 57 26.84 33.58 -11.08
C GLU A 57 25.63 33.55 -10.16
N ILE A 58 25.73 34.19 -8.99
CA ILE A 58 24.63 34.32 -8.03
C ILE A 58 24.24 35.79 -7.91
N ILE A 59 22.96 36.09 -8.12
CA ILE A 59 22.35 37.39 -7.91
C ILE A 59 21.59 37.37 -6.60
N THR A 60 21.90 38.32 -5.72
CA THR A 60 21.06 38.70 -4.58
C THR A 60 20.15 39.84 -5.03
N PRO A 61 18.83 39.60 -5.19
CA PRO A 61 17.92 40.66 -5.62
C PRO A 61 17.90 41.81 -4.62
N LYS A 62 17.99 43.05 -5.10
CA LYS A 62 17.76 44.23 -4.25
C LYS A 62 16.30 44.25 -3.83
N THR A 63 16.01 44.56 -2.57
CA THR A 63 14.62 44.75 -2.11
C THR A 63 13.95 45.82 -2.96
N GLY A 64 12.83 45.45 -3.60
CA GLY A 64 12.04 46.37 -4.40
C GLY A 64 10.80 46.86 -3.65
N GLU A 65 10.05 47.76 -4.28
CA GLU A 65 8.73 48.19 -3.80
C GLU A 65 7.73 47.03 -3.82
N GLN A 66 6.56 47.18 -3.19
CA GLN A 66 5.51 46.15 -3.25
C GLN A 66 4.72 46.19 -4.55
N TRP A 67 4.61 47.37 -5.17
CA TRP A 67 3.95 47.55 -6.46
C TRP A 67 4.95 47.42 -7.61
N MET A 68 4.49 46.80 -8.70
CA MET A 68 5.24 46.74 -9.95
C MET A 68 4.30 46.84 -11.14
N ALA A 69 4.62 47.77 -12.03
CA ALA A 69 4.10 47.84 -13.39
C ALA A 69 5.29 47.58 -14.31
N SER A 70 5.23 46.49 -15.07
CA SER A 70 6.31 46.08 -15.96
C SER A 70 5.71 45.41 -17.18
N THR A 71 6.42 45.48 -18.30
CA THR A 71 6.05 44.78 -19.53
C THR A 71 6.87 43.51 -19.65
N PHE A 72 6.21 42.37 -19.70
CA PHE A 72 6.85 41.09 -20.03
C PHE A 72 6.42 40.68 -21.43
N LYS A 73 7.36 40.50 -22.35
CA LYS A 73 7.04 40.03 -23.71
C LYS A 73 7.27 38.52 -23.80
N PRO A 74 6.23 37.70 -23.99
CA PRO A 74 6.39 36.27 -24.20
C PRO A 74 7.31 36.01 -25.40
N GLN A 75 8.23 35.06 -25.25
CA GLN A 75 9.19 34.69 -26.28
C GLN A 75 8.87 33.29 -26.79
N SER A 76 8.80 33.11 -28.11
CA SER A 76 8.62 31.79 -28.72
C SER A 76 9.96 31.16 -29.10
N ARG A 77 10.67 30.61 -28.11
CA ARG A 77 11.95 29.90 -28.28
C ARG A 77 11.94 28.58 -27.51
N ASP A 78 12.59 27.54 -28.04
CA ASP A 78 12.73 26.25 -27.34
C ASP A 78 13.92 26.21 -26.37
N GLU A 79 14.68 27.31 -26.27
CA GLU A 79 15.75 27.47 -25.29
C GLU A 79 15.21 27.47 -23.85
N LEU A 80 16.03 26.98 -22.91
CA LEU A 80 15.69 27.00 -21.49
C LEU A 80 15.63 28.44 -20.97
N ALA A 81 14.58 28.75 -20.21
CA ALA A 81 14.40 30.02 -19.53
C ALA A 81 14.59 29.89 -18.01
N LEU A 82 14.16 28.76 -17.44
CA LEU A 82 14.04 28.57 -16.00
C LEU A 82 14.30 27.11 -15.59
N ILE A 83 15.12 26.90 -14.57
CA ILE A 83 15.24 25.61 -13.88
C ILE A 83 14.62 25.75 -12.50
N ALA A 84 13.35 25.35 -12.36
CA ALA A 84 12.60 25.47 -11.12
C ALA A 84 12.74 24.21 -10.26
N PHE A 85 13.37 24.30 -9.09
CA PHE A 85 13.51 23.14 -8.20
C PHE A 85 12.26 22.87 -7.37
N THR A 86 11.75 21.64 -7.46
CA THR A 86 10.64 21.13 -6.64
C THR A 86 11.15 20.16 -5.57
N SER A 87 10.50 20.12 -4.41
CA SER A 87 10.76 19.09 -3.41
C SER A 87 10.16 17.77 -3.89
N GLY A 88 10.99 16.90 -4.47
CA GLY A 88 10.55 15.56 -4.84
C GLY A 88 10.11 14.75 -3.62
N THR A 89 9.19 13.81 -3.82
CA THR A 89 8.71 12.86 -2.79
C THR A 89 9.79 11.89 -2.30
N GLU A 90 10.95 11.86 -2.98
CA GLU A 90 12.12 11.00 -2.74
C GLU A 90 13.25 11.69 -1.95
N GLY A 91 13.02 12.88 -1.38
CA GLY A 91 13.96 13.55 -0.47
C GLY A 91 14.98 14.48 -1.15
N ASN A 92 15.43 14.18 -2.37
CA ASN A 92 16.30 15.09 -3.14
C ASN A 92 15.50 16.01 -4.08
N PRO A 93 15.77 17.33 -4.12
CA PRO A 93 15.06 18.26 -4.99
C PRO A 93 15.34 17.97 -6.47
N LYS A 94 14.30 17.95 -7.30
CA LYS A 94 14.42 17.76 -8.76
C LYS A 94 14.28 19.11 -9.46
N GLY A 95 15.17 19.44 -10.38
CA GLY A 95 15.08 20.67 -11.17
C GLY A 95 14.15 20.46 -12.37
N VAL A 96 13.10 21.25 -12.52
CA VAL A 96 12.20 21.21 -13.67
C VAL A 96 12.71 22.20 -14.70
N MET A 97 13.10 21.71 -15.88
CA MET A 97 13.68 22.52 -16.95
C MET A 97 12.57 23.05 -17.85
N LEU A 98 12.37 24.38 -17.83
CA LEU A 98 11.29 25.08 -18.53
C LEU A 98 11.86 25.96 -19.65
N THR A 99 11.33 25.81 -20.85
CA THR A 99 11.70 26.63 -22.02
C THR A 99 10.90 27.93 -22.08
N HIS A 100 11.36 28.89 -22.89
CA HIS A 100 10.58 30.10 -23.19
C HIS A 100 9.20 29.74 -23.77
N ASN A 101 9.14 28.78 -24.70
CA ASN A 101 7.89 28.27 -25.26
C ASN A 101 6.96 27.69 -24.18
N ASN A 102 7.48 26.93 -23.21
CA ASN A 102 6.66 26.42 -22.10
C ASN A 102 6.01 27.57 -21.32
N LEU A 103 6.78 28.62 -21.00
CA LEU A 103 6.29 29.75 -20.22
C LEU A 103 5.31 30.63 -21.02
N THR A 104 5.58 30.83 -22.31
CA THR A 104 4.74 31.61 -23.23
C THR A 104 3.39 30.96 -23.45
N ASP A 105 3.34 29.66 -23.73
CA ASP A 105 2.08 28.91 -23.90
C ASP A 105 1.14 29.10 -22.70
N VAL A 106 1.69 28.92 -21.50
CA VAL A 106 0.94 29.05 -20.25
C VAL A 106 0.39 30.46 -20.05
N VAL A 107 1.18 31.49 -20.34
CA VAL A 107 0.74 32.90 -20.23
C VAL A 107 -0.36 33.19 -21.24
N THR A 108 -0.19 32.79 -22.49
CA THR A 108 -1.17 33.02 -23.56
C THR A 108 -2.51 32.37 -23.22
N ARG A 109 -2.52 31.06 -22.91
CA ARG A 109 -3.77 30.34 -22.60
C ARG A 109 -4.47 30.90 -21.37
N LEU A 110 -3.71 31.21 -20.32
CA LEU A 110 -4.26 31.77 -19.09
C LEU A 110 -4.92 33.13 -19.32
N ASN A 111 -4.22 34.06 -20.01
CA ASN A 111 -4.78 35.39 -20.29
C ASN A 111 -5.98 35.32 -21.23
N THR A 112 -6.01 34.36 -22.16
CA THR A 112 -7.18 34.11 -23.01
C THR A 112 -8.38 33.61 -22.19
N VAL A 113 -8.21 32.58 -21.36
CA VAL A 113 -9.31 32.02 -20.54
C VAL A 113 -9.82 33.03 -19.52
N MET A 114 -8.92 33.76 -18.87
CA MET A 114 -9.29 34.79 -17.90
C MET A 114 -9.70 36.13 -18.55
N GLN A 115 -9.57 36.27 -19.86
CA GLN A 115 -9.85 37.52 -20.59
C GLN A 115 -9.17 38.73 -19.94
N VAL A 116 -7.88 38.60 -19.62
CA VAL A 116 -7.12 39.64 -18.91
C VAL A 116 -6.72 40.73 -19.89
N ASP A 117 -6.93 41.98 -19.49
CA ASP A 117 -6.51 43.19 -20.21
C ASP A 117 -5.55 44.06 -19.36
N GLU A 118 -5.15 45.21 -19.90
CA GLU A 118 -4.22 46.14 -19.26
C GLU A 118 -4.76 46.81 -17.99
N SER A 119 -6.08 46.76 -17.74
CA SER A 119 -6.70 47.35 -16.56
C SER A 119 -6.51 46.51 -15.29
N ILE A 120 -5.96 45.30 -15.42
CA ILE A 120 -5.70 44.43 -14.27
C ILE A 120 -4.70 45.07 -13.29
N SER A 121 -5.12 45.09 -12.03
CA SER A 121 -4.37 45.53 -10.87
C SER A 121 -4.50 44.49 -9.77
N GLU A 122 -3.54 43.56 -9.73
CA GLU A 122 -3.70 42.30 -9.00
C GLU A 122 -2.97 42.27 -7.65
N TYR A 123 -3.65 41.77 -6.62
CA TYR A 123 -3.04 41.31 -5.39
C TYR A 123 -2.56 39.87 -5.54
N ILE A 124 -1.25 39.65 -5.65
CA ILE A 124 -0.67 38.30 -5.79
C ILE A 124 -0.42 37.75 -4.39
N GLY A 125 -1.40 37.04 -3.83
CA GLY A 125 -1.35 36.48 -2.48
C GLY A 125 -0.43 35.28 -2.31
N VAL A 126 0.17 34.79 -3.40
CA VAL A 126 1.07 33.63 -3.43
C VAL A 126 2.53 34.06 -3.57
N PRO A 127 3.49 33.37 -2.92
CA PRO A 127 4.88 33.79 -3.01
C PRO A 127 5.43 33.77 -4.45
N VAL A 128 6.08 34.86 -4.87
CA VAL A 128 6.54 35.04 -6.25
C VAL A 128 7.75 34.18 -6.63
N TYR A 129 8.40 33.55 -5.64
CA TYR A 129 9.45 32.56 -5.89
C TYR A 129 8.91 31.14 -6.18
N HIS A 130 7.59 30.94 -6.12
CA HIS A 130 6.92 29.73 -6.59
C HIS A 130 6.40 29.90 -8.02
N SER A 131 6.20 28.77 -8.72
CA SER A 131 5.73 28.77 -10.12
C SER A 131 4.38 29.46 -10.32
N PHE A 132 3.47 29.37 -9.32
CA PHE A 132 2.18 30.08 -9.37
C PHE A 132 2.41 31.60 -9.34
N GLY A 133 3.03 32.13 -8.28
CA GLY A 133 3.23 33.57 -8.12
C GLY A 133 4.06 34.20 -9.24
N LEU A 134 5.18 33.58 -9.63
CA LEU A 134 5.96 34.06 -10.76
C LEU A 134 5.18 34.01 -12.08
N GLY A 135 4.33 32.99 -12.24
CA GLY A 135 3.42 32.86 -13.38
C GLY A 135 2.40 33.99 -13.45
N ARG A 136 1.82 34.39 -12.31
CA ARG A 136 0.93 35.57 -12.24
C ARG A 136 1.63 36.85 -12.61
N CYS A 137 2.84 37.08 -12.08
CA CYS A 137 3.64 38.24 -12.45
C CYS A 137 3.83 38.32 -13.97
N ARG A 138 4.17 37.20 -14.64
CA ARG A 138 4.31 37.15 -16.11
C ARG A 138 2.99 37.42 -16.83
N ALA A 139 1.90 36.83 -16.36
CA ALA A 139 0.57 36.97 -16.96
C ALA A 139 0.09 38.43 -16.93
N VAL A 140 0.17 39.08 -15.76
CA VAL A 140 -0.19 40.48 -15.58
C VAL A 140 0.71 41.41 -16.39
N ALA A 141 2.03 41.21 -16.33
CA ALA A 141 3.00 42.02 -17.06
C ALA A 141 2.86 41.86 -18.58
N SER A 142 2.43 40.68 -19.07
CA SER A 142 2.15 40.45 -20.49
C SER A 142 0.85 41.09 -20.96
N ALA A 143 -0.10 41.34 -20.06
CA ALA A 143 -1.33 42.07 -20.36
C ALA A 143 -1.14 43.61 -20.27
N GLY A 144 -0.02 44.09 -19.72
CA GLY A 144 0.24 45.51 -19.52
C GLY A 144 -0.30 46.08 -18.20
N GLY A 145 -0.77 45.21 -17.30
CA GLY A 145 -1.29 45.60 -16.00
C GLY A 145 -0.21 45.82 -14.93
N ARG A 146 -0.64 45.90 -13.68
CA ARG A 146 0.24 46.02 -12.50
C ARG A 146 -0.14 45.03 -11.42
N PHE A 147 0.80 44.71 -10.54
CA PHE A 147 0.56 43.81 -9.41
C PHE A 147 1.22 44.28 -8.12
N PHE A 148 0.63 43.85 -7.01
CA PHE A 148 1.09 44.07 -5.66
C PHE A 148 1.57 42.75 -5.04
N ILE A 149 2.78 42.76 -4.48
CA ILE A 149 3.35 41.64 -3.74
C ILE A 149 3.29 41.96 -2.24
N PRO A 150 2.43 41.29 -1.47
CA PRO A 150 2.30 41.55 -0.06
C PRO A 150 3.49 40.97 0.72
N ASN A 151 3.82 41.61 1.85
CA ASN A 151 4.79 41.06 2.79
C ASN A 151 4.22 39.81 3.47
N ASN A 152 2.94 39.86 3.84
CA ASN A 152 2.17 38.76 4.38
C ASN A 152 0.75 38.83 3.82
N PHE A 153 0.13 37.68 3.59
CA PHE A 153 -1.26 37.62 3.14
C PHE A 153 -2.20 38.17 4.23
N ASN A 154 -2.96 39.22 3.92
CA ASN A 154 -3.79 39.92 4.92
C ASN A 154 -5.17 40.31 4.35
N PRO A 155 -6.28 39.71 4.84
CA PRO A 155 -7.63 40.04 4.40
C PRO A 155 -8.01 41.52 4.54
N SER A 156 -7.58 42.18 5.62
CA SER A 156 -7.91 43.59 5.87
C SER A 156 -7.16 44.53 4.91
N GLU A 157 -5.93 44.18 4.52
CA GLU A 157 -5.18 44.92 3.50
C GLU A 157 -5.90 44.85 2.15
N ILE A 158 -6.34 43.66 1.75
CA ILE A 158 -7.12 43.44 0.52
C ILE A 158 -8.41 44.26 0.56
N GLY A 159 -9.16 44.21 1.68
CA GLY A 159 -10.39 45.00 1.86
C GLY A 159 -10.18 46.50 1.69
N GLU A 160 -9.16 47.06 2.34
CA GLU A 160 -8.80 48.49 2.20
C GLU A 160 -8.33 48.85 0.78
N MET A 161 -7.58 47.96 0.13
CA MET A 161 -7.14 48.16 -1.25
C MET A 161 -8.30 48.14 -2.25
N LEU A 162 -9.28 47.27 -2.06
CA LEU A 162 -10.52 47.22 -2.85
C LEU A 162 -11.38 48.46 -2.63
N LYS A 163 -11.51 48.90 -1.38
CA LYS A 163 -12.23 50.12 -1.00
C LYS A 163 -11.62 51.37 -1.66
N LYS A 164 -10.28 51.44 -1.71
CA LYS A 164 -9.55 52.51 -2.42
C LYS A 164 -9.54 52.35 -3.94
N GLY A 165 -10.04 51.23 -4.48
CA GLY A 165 -10.01 50.93 -5.92
C GLY A 165 -8.59 50.73 -6.46
N THR A 166 -7.64 50.36 -5.60
CA THR A 166 -6.24 50.16 -5.99
C THR A 166 -5.99 48.79 -6.61
N ILE A 167 -6.81 47.78 -6.27
CA ILE A 167 -6.81 46.44 -6.87
C ILE A 167 -8.20 46.10 -7.42
N ASN A 168 -8.24 45.24 -8.44
CA ASN A 168 -9.44 44.64 -9.03
C ASN A 168 -9.23 43.15 -9.33
N ALA A 169 -8.09 42.56 -8.96
CA ALA A 169 -7.82 41.14 -9.15
C ALA A 169 -7.10 40.55 -7.94
N ILE A 170 -7.32 39.25 -7.69
CA ILE A 170 -6.70 38.53 -6.58
C ILE A 170 -6.31 37.12 -7.04
N SER A 171 -5.07 36.71 -6.80
CA SER A 171 -4.66 35.30 -6.93
C SER A 171 -4.22 34.71 -5.60
N ALA A 172 -4.73 33.53 -5.31
CA ALA A 172 -4.48 32.83 -4.06
C ALA A 172 -4.66 31.31 -4.24
N VAL A 173 -4.02 30.53 -3.37
CA VAL A 173 -4.29 29.10 -3.24
C VAL A 173 -5.55 28.87 -2.40
N PRO A 174 -6.25 27.73 -2.52
CA PRO A 174 -7.46 27.43 -1.74
C PRO A 174 -7.33 27.65 -0.23
N SER A 175 -6.20 27.30 0.39
CA SER A 175 -5.99 27.57 1.82
C SER A 175 -6.04 29.06 2.19
N LEU A 176 -5.60 29.95 1.30
CA LEU A 176 -5.71 31.41 1.50
C LEU A 176 -7.12 31.91 1.20
N TRP A 177 -7.83 31.31 0.25
CA TRP A 177 -9.25 31.62 0.01
C TRP A 177 -10.13 31.27 1.20
N ARG A 178 -9.86 30.17 1.90
CA ARG A 178 -10.54 29.83 3.16
C ARG A 178 -10.38 30.93 4.22
N ILE A 179 -9.19 31.53 4.32
CA ILE A 179 -8.94 32.68 5.21
C ILE A 179 -9.81 33.88 4.78
N LEU A 180 -9.90 34.17 3.48
CA LEU A 180 -10.74 35.28 2.99
C LEU A 180 -12.23 35.00 3.24
N LEU A 181 -12.72 33.79 2.96
CA LEU A 181 -14.11 33.39 3.19
C LEU A 181 -14.48 33.49 4.69
N ALA A 182 -13.58 33.09 5.59
CA ALA A 182 -13.77 33.23 7.03
C ALA A 182 -13.75 34.70 7.52
N ASN A 183 -13.21 35.63 6.72
CA ASN A 183 -13.08 37.05 7.05
C ASN A 183 -13.81 37.95 6.04
N GLN A 184 -14.94 37.48 5.52
CA GLN A 184 -15.70 38.17 4.46
C GLN A 184 -16.13 39.61 4.80
N ASP A 185 -16.27 39.93 6.09
CA ASP A 185 -16.60 41.27 6.59
C ASP A 185 -15.55 42.33 6.19
N CYS A 186 -14.31 41.92 5.87
CA CYS A 186 -13.27 42.81 5.39
C CYS A 186 -13.59 43.42 4.01
N PHE A 187 -14.40 42.77 3.19
CA PHE A 187 -14.67 43.21 1.81
C PHE A 187 -15.98 44.00 1.70
N GLY A 188 -17.02 43.61 2.45
CA GLY A 188 -18.36 44.18 2.30
C GLY A 188 -18.82 44.24 0.84
N ASP A 189 -19.46 45.35 0.43
CA ASP A 189 -19.87 45.57 -0.96
C ASP A 189 -18.69 45.74 -1.94
N TYR A 190 -17.47 46.00 -1.45
CA TYR A 190 -16.31 46.23 -2.31
C TYR A 190 -15.82 44.94 -2.99
N GLY A 191 -16.23 43.76 -2.54
CA GLY A 191 -15.98 42.50 -3.25
C GLY A 191 -16.49 42.51 -4.70
N LYS A 192 -17.57 43.26 -4.98
CA LYS A 192 -18.13 43.46 -6.33
C LYS A 192 -17.17 44.17 -7.31
N ARG A 193 -16.08 44.77 -6.81
CA ARG A 193 -15.04 45.43 -7.63
C ARG A 193 -14.01 44.46 -8.18
N VAL A 194 -13.96 43.23 -7.67
CA VAL A 194 -13.06 42.20 -8.19
C VAL A 194 -13.56 41.73 -9.55
N GLN A 195 -12.69 41.81 -10.55
CA GLN A 195 -12.94 41.42 -11.94
C GLN A 195 -12.24 40.10 -12.30
N TRP A 196 -11.09 39.78 -11.68
CA TRP A 196 -10.34 38.57 -11.99
C TRP A 196 -9.89 37.83 -10.74
N ILE A 197 -10.12 36.52 -10.71
CA ILE A 197 -9.63 35.63 -9.67
C ILE A 197 -8.96 34.41 -10.31
N GLU A 198 -7.71 34.15 -9.92
CA GLU A 198 -7.05 32.87 -10.23
C GLU A 198 -6.83 32.04 -8.97
N ILE A 199 -7.18 30.76 -9.06
CA ILE A 199 -7.03 29.76 -8.01
C ILE A 199 -6.23 28.57 -8.54
N GLY A 200 -5.41 27.95 -7.69
CA GLY A 200 -4.78 26.68 -8.06
C GLY A 200 -3.91 26.10 -6.96
N SER A 201 -3.14 25.08 -7.33
CA SER A 201 -2.16 24.38 -6.49
C SER A 201 -2.71 23.54 -5.33
N GLN A 202 -4.01 23.55 -5.04
CA GLN A 202 -4.65 22.67 -4.05
C GLN A 202 -6.08 22.29 -4.47
N TYR A 203 -6.64 21.29 -3.80
CA TYR A 203 -8.06 20.96 -3.89
C TYR A 203 -8.94 22.08 -3.30
N MET A 204 -10.08 22.31 -3.93
CA MET A 204 -11.11 23.26 -3.52
C MET A 204 -12.47 22.65 -3.85
N SER A 205 -13.38 22.64 -2.88
CA SER A 205 -14.67 21.98 -3.02
C SER A 205 -15.69 22.82 -3.79
N GLN A 206 -16.77 22.19 -4.25
CA GLN A 206 -17.92 22.87 -4.82
C GLN A 206 -18.46 23.96 -3.89
N GLN A 207 -18.65 23.65 -2.60
CA GLN A 207 -19.19 24.60 -1.63
C GLN A 207 -18.30 25.83 -1.48
N GLU A 208 -16.98 25.65 -1.44
CA GLU A 208 -16.01 26.75 -1.36
C GLU A 208 -16.07 27.62 -2.63
N LYS A 209 -16.21 27.00 -3.81
CA LYS A 209 -16.35 27.70 -5.09
C LYS A 209 -17.65 28.48 -5.17
N GLU A 210 -18.76 27.90 -4.70
CA GLU A 210 -20.05 28.59 -4.62
C GLU A 210 -20.00 29.79 -3.67
N ALA A 211 -19.40 29.63 -2.48
CA ALA A 211 -19.19 30.73 -1.54
C ALA A 211 -18.34 31.85 -2.16
N LEU A 212 -17.33 31.48 -2.96
CA LEU A 212 -16.50 32.44 -3.66
C LEU A 212 -17.27 33.20 -4.75
N LYS A 213 -18.10 32.51 -5.55
CA LYS A 213 -19.01 33.15 -6.52
C LYS A 213 -19.93 34.16 -5.84
N ALA A 214 -20.48 33.81 -4.68
CA ALA A 214 -21.36 34.69 -3.92
C ALA A 214 -20.63 35.94 -3.41
N LEU A 215 -19.38 35.79 -2.94
CA LEU A 215 -18.58 36.89 -2.42
C LEU A 215 -18.05 37.83 -3.52
N PHE A 216 -17.75 37.30 -4.71
CA PHE A 216 -17.19 38.04 -5.84
C PHE A 216 -18.04 37.87 -7.12
N PRO A 217 -19.28 38.39 -7.14
CA PRO A 217 -20.26 38.06 -8.17
C PRO A 217 -19.94 38.61 -9.57
N ASN A 218 -19.04 39.60 -9.66
CA ASN A 218 -18.63 40.22 -10.94
C ASN A 218 -17.28 39.67 -11.46
N ALA A 219 -16.65 38.74 -10.73
CA ALA A 219 -15.33 38.25 -11.08
C ALA A 219 -15.39 37.11 -12.10
N LEU A 220 -14.48 37.13 -13.07
CA LEU A 220 -14.07 35.94 -13.82
C LEU A 220 -13.20 35.08 -12.89
N ILE A 221 -13.82 34.06 -12.32
CA ILE A 221 -13.18 33.13 -11.39
C ILE A 221 -12.69 31.92 -12.17
N VAL A 222 -11.38 31.69 -12.15
CA VAL A 222 -10.74 30.57 -12.86
C VAL A 222 -9.87 29.77 -11.88
N GLN A 223 -10.14 28.47 -11.76
CA GLN A 223 -9.23 27.53 -11.10
C GLN A 223 -8.44 26.76 -12.13
N HIS A 224 -7.14 26.57 -11.92
CA HIS A 224 -6.32 25.70 -12.76
C HIS A 224 -5.87 24.43 -12.02
N TYR A 225 -5.70 23.35 -12.78
CA TYR A 225 -4.88 22.21 -12.38
C TYR A 225 -3.59 22.15 -13.19
N GLY A 226 -2.49 21.80 -12.53
CA GLY A 226 -1.21 21.61 -13.18
C GLY A 226 -0.09 21.38 -12.17
N LEU A 227 1.04 20.93 -12.70
CA LEU A 227 2.27 20.66 -11.97
C LEU A 227 3.33 21.68 -12.37
N THR A 228 4.53 21.64 -11.78
CA THR A 228 5.62 22.51 -12.27
C THR A 228 6.05 22.09 -13.68
N GLU A 229 5.99 20.78 -13.94
CA GLU A 229 6.31 20.09 -15.19
C GLU A 229 5.26 20.31 -16.28
N ALA A 230 4.03 20.63 -15.89
CA ALA A 230 2.86 20.75 -16.75
C ALA A 230 1.93 21.87 -16.22
N SER A 231 2.46 23.10 -16.17
CA SER A 231 1.77 24.21 -15.49
C SER A 231 0.45 24.55 -16.18
N ARG A 232 -0.64 24.67 -15.40
CA ARG A 232 -1.98 25.08 -15.88
C ARG A 232 -2.45 24.26 -17.09
N THR A 233 -2.52 22.95 -16.90
CA THR A 233 -2.96 22.00 -17.93
C THR A 233 -4.45 22.14 -18.20
N THR A 234 -5.27 22.27 -17.15
CA THR A 234 -6.71 22.47 -17.28
C THR A 234 -7.16 23.74 -16.55
N PHE A 235 -8.28 24.28 -17.00
CA PHE A 235 -8.94 25.44 -16.41
C PHE A 235 -10.42 25.14 -16.17
N LEU A 236 -10.89 25.49 -14.97
CA LEU A 236 -12.29 25.53 -14.58
C LEU A 236 -12.70 27.00 -14.47
N GLU A 237 -13.56 27.46 -15.38
CA GLU A 237 -14.20 28.76 -15.31
C GLU A 237 -15.36 28.72 -14.29
N ILE A 238 -15.01 28.71 -13.00
CA ILE A 238 -15.95 28.58 -11.86
C ILE A 238 -17.18 29.48 -11.99
N HIS A 239 -16.98 30.71 -12.47
CA HIS A 239 -18.05 31.69 -12.66
C HIS A 239 -19.13 31.25 -13.67
N GLN A 240 -18.82 30.33 -14.60
CA GLN A 240 -19.75 29.79 -15.61
C GLN A 240 -20.31 28.40 -15.25
N GLU A 241 -19.83 27.78 -14.18
CA GLU A 241 -20.15 26.40 -13.83
C GLU A 241 -21.05 26.31 -12.58
N GLU A 242 -21.82 25.23 -12.51
CA GLU A 242 -22.76 24.95 -11.41
C GLU A 242 -22.80 23.45 -11.08
N GLY A 243 -23.30 23.12 -9.89
CA GLY A 243 -23.51 21.74 -9.46
C GLY A 243 -22.22 20.92 -9.42
N GLU A 244 -22.33 19.62 -9.74
CA GLU A 244 -21.22 18.67 -9.64
C GLU A 244 -20.01 19.01 -10.54
N ARG A 245 -20.17 19.85 -11.57
CA ARG A 245 -19.03 20.30 -12.40
C ARG A 245 -18.05 21.17 -11.62
N LEU A 246 -18.52 21.83 -10.56
CA LEU A 246 -17.66 22.56 -9.64
C LEU A 246 -16.76 21.63 -8.81
N GLU A 247 -16.97 20.32 -8.75
CA GLU A 247 -16.00 19.38 -8.15
C GLU A 247 -14.83 19.04 -9.07
N SER A 248 -14.92 19.41 -10.35
CA SER A 248 -13.83 19.17 -11.30
C SER A 248 -12.68 20.18 -11.13
N VAL A 249 -11.59 19.95 -11.86
CA VAL A 249 -10.51 20.91 -12.12
C VAL A 249 -10.56 21.43 -13.56
N GLY A 250 -11.74 21.35 -14.18
CA GLY A 250 -12.02 21.94 -15.47
C GLY A 250 -11.58 21.11 -16.66
N ARG A 251 -11.37 21.79 -17.80
CA ARG A 251 -11.07 21.18 -19.08
C ARG A 251 -9.75 21.70 -19.64
N VAL A 252 -9.19 21.00 -20.63
CA VAL A 252 -8.03 21.51 -21.37
C VAL A 252 -8.41 22.77 -22.16
N SER A 253 -7.45 23.66 -22.34
CA SER A 253 -7.55 24.84 -23.22
C SER A 253 -6.33 24.87 -24.13
N GLY A 254 -6.51 25.29 -25.38
CA GLY A 254 -5.48 25.28 -26.43
C GLY A 254 -5.08 23.87 -26.88
N ASP A 255 -3.89 23.75 -27.48
CA ASP A 255 -3.32 22.50 -28.02
C ASP A 255 -2.74 21.61 -26.90
N VAL A 256 -3.63 21.17 -26.00
CA VAL A 256 -3.31 20.31 -24.86
C VAL A 256 -4.20 19.07 -24.88
N ASP A 257 -3.58 17.89 -24.83
CA ASP A 257 -4.28 16.63 -24.67
C ASP A 257 -4.12 16.08 -23.25
N ILE A 258 -5.19 15.49 -22.75
CA ILE A 258 -5.18 14.69 -21.52
C ILE A 258 -5.79 13.32 -21.76
N LYS A 259 -5.29 12.31 -21.06
CA LYS A 259 -5.90 10.97 -21.00
C LYS A 259 -5.63 10.34 -19.64
N LEU A 260 -6.32 9.25 -19.35
CA LEU A 260 -6.05 8.41 -18.19
C LEU A 260 -5.31 7.14 -18.62
N THR A 261 -4.35 6.72 -17.81
CA THR A 261 -3.71 5.40 -17.92
C THR A 261 -4.64 4.30 -17.39
N ALA A 262 -4.24 3.02 -17.55
CA ALA A 262 -5.01 1.89 -17.01
C ALA A 262 -5.17 1.96 -15.48
N GLU A 263 -4.18 2.53 -14.80
CA GLU A 263 -4.16 2.77 -13.35
C GLU A 263 -4.79 4.12 -12.94
N GLN A 264 -5.43 4.83 -13.87
CA GLN A 264 -6.08 6.14 -13.68
C GLN A 264 -5.14 7.31 -13.40
N HIS A 265 -3.83 7.16 -13.65
CA HIS A 265 -2.93 8.31 -13.66
C HIS A 265 -3.26 9.26 -14.80
N ILE A 266 -3.22 10.56 -14.53
CA ILE A 266 -3.39 11.62 -15.51
C ILE A 266 -2.15 11.67 -16.40
N ALA A 267 -2.32 11.51 -17.70
CA ALA A 267 -1.28 11.66 -18.70
C ALA A 267 -1.55 12.90 -19.54
N ILE A 268 -0.54 13.74 -19.71
CA ILE A 268 -0.64 15.08 -20.31
C ILE A 268 0.28 15.15 -21.53
N ARG A 269 -0.17 15.83 -22.59
CA ARG A 269 0.66 16.18 -23.76
C ARG A 269 0.33 17.62 -24.17
N GLY A 270 1.36 18.43 -24.45
CA GLY A 270 1.17 19.83 -24.85
C GLY A 270 2.46 20.64 -24.81
N SER A 271 2.40 21.85 -25.36
CA SER A 271 3.54 22.78 -25.48
C SER A 271 4.04 23.36 -24.15
N HIS A 272 3.21 23.34 -23.11
CA HIS A 272 3.58 23.74 -21.75
C HIS A 272 4.41 22.70 -20.98
N LEU A 273 4.56 21.49 -21.52
CA LEU A 273 5.31 20.44 -20.84
C LEU A 273 6.82 20.74 -20.83
N ALA A 274 7.37 20.74 -19.61
CA ALA A 274 8.79 20.92 -19.35
C ALA A 274 9.68 20.04 -20.25
N ALA A 275 10.87 20.55 -20.56
CA ALA A 275 11.84 19.85 -21.40
C ALA A 275 12.35 18.56 -20.73
N GLY A 276 12.48 18.57 -19.41
CA GLY A 276 13.00 17.44 -18.65
C GLY A 276 13.17 17.76 -17.16
N TYR A 277 13.65 16.76 -16.44
CA TYR A 277 14.19 16.93 -15.10
C TYR A 277 15.71 17.08 -15.13
N LEU A 278 16.24 17.81 -14.17
CA LEU A 278 17.63 17.84 -13.78
C LEU A 278 17.76 17.19 -12.40
N ILE A 279 18.40 16.01 -12.36
CA ILE A 279 18.58 15.20 -11.14
C ILE A 279 20.06 14.86 -11.02
N ASP A 280 20.68 15.27 -9.92
CA ASP A 280 22.13 15.07 -9.68
C ASP A 280 23.01 15.53 -10.85
N GLY A 281 22.66 16.69 -11.45
CA GLY A 281 23.36 17.26 -12.59
C GLY A 281 23.13 16.55 -13.94
N LYS A 282 22.24 15.55 -13.99
CA LYS A 282 21.88 14.81 -15.20
C LYS A 282 20.48 15.16 -15.68
N GLU A 283 20.37 15.42 -16.97
CA GLU A 283 19.09 15.68 -17.63
C GLU A 283 18.36 14.35 -17.88
N LYS A 284 17.08 14.30 -17.55
CA LYS A 284 16.21 13.14 -17.76
C LYS A 284 14.93 13.58 -18.47
N PRO A 285 14.51 12.89 -19.54
CA PRO A 285 13.24 13.20 -20.19
C PRO A 285 12.08 12.89 -19.24
N ILE A 286 11.03 13.70 -19.31
CA ILE A 286 9.76 13.45 -18.60
C ILE A 286 8.70 12.83 -19.52
N LYS A 287 8.89 12.95 -20.83
CA LYS A 287 7.93 12.52 -21.85
C LYS A 287 8.31 11.11 -22.32
N ASP A 288 7.31 10.28 -22.58
CA ASP A 288 7.51 8.99 -23.26
C ASP A 288 7.79 9.20 -24.76
N GLU A 289 8.04 8.10 -25.49
CA GLU A 289 8.29 8.14 -26.93
C GLU A 289 7.12 8.71 -27.75
N ALA A 290 5.90 8.68 -27.21
CA ALA A 290 4.69 9.21 -27.82
C ALA A 290 4.38 10.66 -27.38
N GLY A 291 5.27 11.28 -26.60
CA GLY A 291 5.18 12.66 -26.14
C GLY A 291 4.31 12.88 -24.90
N TRP A 292 3.90 11.82 -24.20
CA TRP A 292 3.07 11.92 -22.99
C TRP A 292 3.91 12.01 -21.72
N PHE A 293 3.54 12.92 -20.84
CA PHE A 293 4.00 12.95 -19.45
C PHE A 293 2.94 12.30 -18.56
N VAL A 294 3.26 11.17 -17.95
CA VAL A 294 2.39 10.49 -16.98
C VAL A 294 2.67 11.03 -15.58
N THR A 295 1.68 11.64 -14.96
CA THR A 295 1.78 12.18 -13.60
C THR A 295 1.56 11.07 -12.57
N GLN A 296 1.78 11.40 -11.29
CA GLN A 296 1.38 10.54 -10.16
C GLN A 296 0.03 10.99 -9.57
N ASP A 297 -0.69 11.84 -10.29
CA ASP A 297 -2.00 12.34 -9.90
C ASP A 297 -3.06 11.42 -10.51
N LEU A 298 -4.04 11.02 -9.71
CA LEU A 298 -5.16 10.20 -10.14
C LEU A 298 -6.31 11.10 -10.57
N GLY A 299 -7.07 10.67 -11.57
CA GLY A 299 -8.25 11.42 -11.99
C GLY A 299 -9.29 10.57 -12.72
N LYS A 300 -10.47 11.17 -12.86
CA LYS A 300 -11.57 10.70 -13.71
C LYS A 300 -11.83 11.78 -14.76
N ILE A 301 -12.10 11.40 -16.00
CA ILE A 301 -12.57 12.32 -17.04
C ILE A 301 -14.03 12.01 -17.32
N ASP A 302 -14.89 13.02 -17.23
CA ASP A 302 -16.33 12.91 -17.47
C ASP A 302 -16.82 14.14 -18.22
N ASP A 303 -17.51 13.95 -19.35
CA ASP A 303 -17.93 15.03 -20.25
C ASP A 303 -16.81 16.06 -20.54
N GLY A 304 -15.58 15.57 -20.75
CA GLY A 304 -14.39 16.40 -20.98
C GLY A 304 -13.82 17.13 -19.77
N TYR A 305 -14.51 17.15 -18.61
CA TYR A 305 -13.99 17.67 -17.35
C TYR A 305 -13.09 16.65 -16.66
N LEU A 306 -11.97 17.13 -16.15
CA LEU A 306 -11.06 16.37 -15.32
C LEU A 306 -11.45 16.52 -13.85
N TYR A 307 -11.73 15.42 -13.17
CA TYR A 307 -11.94 15.34 -11.73
C TYR A 307 -10.67 14.79 -11.09
N TYR A 308 -9.98 15.62 -10.32
CA TYR A 308 -8.77 15.23 -9.59
C TYR A 308 -9.15 14.37 -8.37
N GLN A 309 -8.55 13.19 -8.25
CA GLN A 309 -8.87 12.21 -7.21
C GLN A 309 -7.75 12.05 -6.16
N GLY A 310 -6.81 12.99 -6.13
CA GLY A 310 -5.66 12.94 -5.23
C GLY A 310 -4.42 12.38 -5.89
N ARG A 311 -3.37 12.24 -5.08
CA ARG A 311 -2.08 11.73 -5.51
C ARG A 311 -1.93 10.26 -5.19
N ALA A 312 -1.47 9.46 -6.14
CA ALA A 312 -1.32 8.01 -5.99
C ALA A 312 -0.45 7.62 -4.78
N ASP A 313 0.53 8.45 -4.43
CA ASP A 313 1.36 8.26 -3.24
C ASP A 313 0.75 8.82 -1.95
N ASP A 314 -0.25 9.71 -1.97
CA ASP A 314 -0.92 10.23 -0.75
C ASP A 314 -2.24 9.53 -0.41
N VAL A 315 -2.79 8.72 -1.34
CA VAL A 315 -4.02 7.94 -1.13
C VAL A 315 -3.88 7.02 0.08
N ILE A 316 -4.89 7.05 0.96
CA ILE A 316 -5.04 6.12 2.07
C ILE A 316 -5.76 4.88 1.53
N ASN A 317 -5.12 3.72 1.62
CA ASN A 317 -5.70 2.43 1.29
C ASN A 317 -6.10 1.69 2.58
N CYS A 318 -7.29 1.99 3.08
CA CYS A 318 -7.83 1.37 4.28
C CYS A 318 -8.70 0.17 3.90
N GLY A 319 -8.23 -1.05 4.16
CA GLY A 319 -9.01 -2.26 3.91
C GLY A 319 -9.33 -2.52 2.43
N GLY A 320 -8.52 -2.01 1.50
CA GLY A 320 -8.71 -2.13 0.06
C GLY A 320 -9.48 -0.97 -0.58
N ILE A 321 -10.00 -0.03 0.22
CA ILE A 321 -10.70 1.16 -0.27
C ILE A 321 -9.70 2.32 -0.34
N LYS A 322 -9.55 2.89 -1.54
CA LYS A 322 -8.68 4.03 -1.81
C LYS A 322 -9.41 5.33 -1.50
N ILE A 323 -8.92 6.08 -0.53
CA ILE A 323 -9.51 7.32 -0.06
C ILE A 323 -8.52 8.45 -0.26
N SER A 324 -9.00 9.52 -0.90
CA SER A 324 -8.27 10.78 -0.96
C SER A 324 -8.39 11.48 0.40
N PRO A 325 -7.26 11.75 1.09
CA PRO A 325 -7.31 12.45 2.37
C PRO A 325 -7.93 13.86 2.25
N GLU A 326 -7.66 14.56 1.15
CA GLU A 326 -8.18 15.91 0.90
C GLU A 326 -9.70 15.93 0.75
N ALA A 327 -10.26 14.96 0.02
CA ALA A 327 -11.72 14.85 -0.12
C ALA A 327 -12.39 14.53 1.23
N LEU A 328 -11.78 13.65 2.02
CA LEU A 328 -12.29 13.30 3.35
C LEU A 328 -12.20 14.49 4.33
N GLU A 329 -11.12 15.26 4.29
CA GLU A 329 -10.97 16.50 5.07
C GLU A 329 -12.10 17.49 4.76
N THR A 330 -12.39 17.71 3.48
CA THR A 330 -13.46 18.62 3.04
C THR A 330 -14.83 18.19 3.56
N GLN A 331 -15.15 16.90 3.48
CA GLN A 331 -16.41 16.39 4.04
C GLN A 331 -16.50 16.66 5.55
N VAL A 332 -15.42 16.38 6.27
CA VAL A 332 -15.35 16.58 7.74
C VAL A 332 -15.46 18.07 8.09
N TYR A 333 -14.82 18.96 7.32
CA TYR A 333 -14.95 20.41 7.48
C TYR A 333 -16.40 20.89 7.31
N ALA A 334 -17.08 20.39 6.28
CA ALA A 334 -18.48 20.74 6.00
C ALA A 334 -19.43 20.30 7.12
N GLU A 335 -19.26 19.06 7.62
CA GLU A 335 -20.09 18.49 8.69
C GLU A 335 -19.86 19.17 10.06
N LEU A 336 -18.62 19.59 10.36
CA LEU A 336 -18.26 20.23 11.63
C LEU A 336 -18.36 21.75 11.61
N HIS A 337 -18.71 22.34 10.47
CA HIS A 337 -18.75 23.80 10.28
C HIS A 337 -17.43 24.50 10.67
N CYS A 338 -16.31 23.85 10.38
CA CYS A 338 -14.96 24.38 10.61
C CYS A 338 -14.25 24.60 9.27
N SER A 339 -13.31 25.54 9.22
CA SER A 339 -12.68 26.00 7.97
C SER A 339 -11.18 25.71 7.87
N SER A 340 -10.54 25.33 8.97
CA SER A 340 -9.09 25.07 9.01
C SER A 340 -8.68 24.26 10.25
N GLY A 341 -7.40 23.87 10.32
CA GLY A 341 -6.80 23.26 11.50
C GLY A 341 -6.85 21.73 11.56
N LEU A 342 -7.30 21.05 10.50
CA LEU A 342 -7.30 19.58 10.38
C LEU A 342 -6.47 19.09 9.19
N ALA A 343 -5.76 17.98 9.38
CA ALA A 343 -5.12 17.23 8.31
C ALA A 343 -5.34 15.73 8.51
N ILE A 344 -5.80 15.06 7.47
CA ILE A 344 -5.94 13.61 7.44
C ILE A 344 -4.76 13.02 6.67
N CYS A 345 -4.11 12.04 7.28
CA CYS A 345 -2.93 11.36 6.76
C CYS A 345 -3.15 9.85 6.86
N ARG A 346 -2.39 9.06 6.09
CA ARG A 346 -2.29 7.62 6.35
C ARG A 346 -1.52 7.39 7.65
N LYS A 347 -1.91 6.35 8.37
CA LYS A 347 -1.06 5.69 9.36
C LYS A 347 -0.99 4.20 9.07
N PRO A 348 0.09 3.49 9.46
CA PRO A 348 0.09 2.04 9.46
C PRO A 348 -1.04 1.51 10.34
N ASP A 349 -1.80 0.55 9.84
CA ASP A 349 -2.81 -0.19 10.60
C ASP A 349 -2.53 -1.68 10.43
N PRO A 350 -2.15 -2.41 11.49
CA PRO A 350 -1.79 -3.84 11.38
C PRO A 350 -2.89 -4.73 10.81
N MET A 351 -4.14 -4.26 10.87
CA MET A 351 -5.32 -5.03 10.49
C MET A 351 -5.81 -4.68 9.08
N ARG A 352 -5.74 -3.41 8.69
CA ARG A 352 -6.28 -2.88 7.42
C ARG A 352 -5.20 -2.43 6.43
N GLY A 353 -3.93 -2.60 6.78
CA GLY A 353 -2.78 -2.06 6.04
C GLY A 353 -2.54 -0.61 6.43
N GLU A 354 -3.50 0.25 6.11
CA GLU A 354 -3.49 1.66 6.49
C GLU A 354 -4.77 2.05 7.25
N GLY A 355 -4.65 3.10 8.05
CA GLY A 355 -5.76 3.77 8.75
C GLY A 355 -5.63 5.29 8.62
N PHE A 356 -6.46 6.01 9.36
CA PHE A 356 -6.55 7.47 9.33
C PHE A 356 -5.86 8.07 10.54
N LEU A 357 -4.88 8.93 10.31
CA LEU A 357 -4.33 9.85 11.29
C LEU A 357 -4.96 11.22 11.05
N VAL A 358 -5.65 11.74 12.04
CA VAL A 358 -6.25 13.08 12.02
C VAL A 358 -5.40 13.97 12.93
N ALA A 359 -4.58 14.82 12.34
CA ALA A 359 -3.84 15.84 13.08
C ALA A 359 -4.68 17.10 13.17
N MET A 360 -4.93 17.59 14.39
CA MET A 360 -5.68 18.81 14.64
C MET A 360 -4.85 19.87 15.36
N THR A 361 -5.03 21.14 15.02
CA THR A 361 -4.48 22.28 15.77
C THR A 361 -5.53 22.84 16.72
N LYS A 362 -5.10 23.68 17.67
CA LYS A 362 -6.02 24.41 18.57
C LYS A 362 -6.95 25.36 17.83
N GLU A 363 -6.58 25.81 16.63
CA GLU A 363 -7.39 26.70 15.79
C GLU A 363 -8.67 26.02 15.28
N ALA A 364 -8.67 24.69 15.15
CA ALA A 364 -9.87 23.96 14.75
C ALA A 364 -11.02 24.20 15.73
N ASN A 365 -10.72 24.34 17.04
CA ASN A 365 -11.70 24.54 18.11
C ASN A 365 -12.85 23.50 18.09
N ILE A 366 -12.50 22.24 17.83
CA ILE A 366 -13.45 21.12 17.73
C ILE A 366 -13.24 20.20 18.93
N ASP A 367 -14.33 19.69 19.49
CA ASP A 367 -14.26 18.64 20.49
C ASP A 367 -13.77 17.31 19.87
N LYS A 368 -12.80 16.66 20.52
CA LYS A 368 -12.18 15.43 19.99
C LYS A 368 -13.20 14.29 19.80
N GLN A 369 -14.22 14.21 20.64
CA GLN A 369 -15.27 13.20 20.50
C GLN A 369 -16.16 13.51 19.30
N GLN A 370 -16.55 14.77 19.12
CA GLN A 370 -17.32 15.21 17.96
C GLN A 370 -16.56 14.94 16.65
N LEU A 371 -15.26 15.25 16.60
CA LEU A 371 -14.41 14.96 15.44
C LEU A 371 -14.31 13.45 15.16
N GLN A 372 -14.24 12.62 16.21
CA GLN A 372 -14.21 11.18 16.06
C GLN A 372 -15.51 10.63 15.48
N GLU A 373 -16.66 11.14 15.93
CA GLU A 373 -17.98 10.75 15.44
C GLU A 373 -18.16 11.14 13.96
N THR A 374 -17.79 12.38 13.59
CA THR A 374 -17.81 12.84 12.20
C THR A 374 -16.88 12.01 11.31
N MET A 375 -15.65 11.76 11.74
CA MET A 375 -14.71 10.92 10.98
C MET A 375 -15.25 9.50 10.77
N LEU A 376 -15.93 8.94 11.77
CA LEU A 376 -16.56 7.63 11.66
C LEU A 376 -17.69 7.65 10.62
N GLN A 377 -18.56 8.66 10.66
CA GLN A 377 -19.66 8.81 9.70
C GLN A 377 -19.14 9.03 8.27
N ALA A 378 -18.14 9.89 8.10
CA ALA A 378 -17.56 10.19 6.80
C ALA A 378 -16.85 8.97 6.18
N THR A 379 -16.08 8.23 6.99
CA THR A 379 -15.44 6.99 6.51
C THR A 379 -16.48 5.89 6.20
N GLN A 380 -17.56 5.80 6.98
CA GLN A 380 -18.68 4.89 6.73
C GLN A 380 -19.38 5.15 5.39
N ALA A 381 -19.62 6.42 5.06
CA ALA A 381 -20.21 6.82 3.78
C ALA A 381 -19.33 6.38 2.58
N LEU A 382 -18.02 6.30 2.79
CA LEU A 382 -17.06 5.79 1.80
C LEU A 382 -16.89 4.27 1.81
N GLY A 383 -17.73 3.54 2.57
CA GLY A 383 -17.69 2.09 2.68
C GLY A 383 -16.63 1.56 3.66
N VAL A 384 -15.99 2.44 4.43
CA VAL A 384 -14.98 2.08 5.44
C VAL A 384 -15.56 2.23 6.85
N ASN A 385 -15.95 1.12 7.47
CA ASN A 385 -16.21 1.10 8.92
C ASN A 385 -14.87 0.94 9.65
N ALA A 386 -14.36 2.00 10.29
CA ALA A 386 -13.00 1.98 10.84
C ALA A 386 -12.82 2.81 12.12
N ALA A 387 -13.72 2.67 13.10
CA ALA A 387 -13.64 3.37 14.38
C ALA A 387 -12.26 3.20 15.07
N ASN A 388 -11.66 1.99 15.01
CA ASN A 388 -10.36 1.70 15.60
C ASN A 388 -9.16 2.01 14.67
N ALA A 389 -9.40 2.36 13.41
CA ALA A 389 -8.35 2.77 12.48
C ALA A 389 -8.23 4.30 12.39
N ILE A 390 -9.04 5.05 13.14
CA ILE A 390 -8.93 6.51 13.26
C ILE A 390 -8.10 6.84 14.51
N SER A 391 -7.09 7.68 14.36
CA SER A 391 -6.30 8.21 15.48
C SER A 391 -6.27 9.72 15.38
N ILE A 392 -6.74 10.40 16.42
CA ILE A 392 -6.77 11.86 16.50
C ILE A 392 -5.61 12.31 17.38
N VAL A 393 -4.78 13.21 16.86
CA VAL A 393 -3.65 13.81 17.59
C VAL A 393 -3.74 15.32 17.52
N GLU A 394 -3.36 15.97 18.61
CA GLU A 394 -3.24 17.43 18.66
C GLU A 394 -1.78 17.81 18.35
N VAL A 395 -1.59 18.79 17.47
CA VAL A 395 -0.28 19.31 17.09
C VAL A 395 -0.26 20.83 17.21
N ASP A 396 0.89 21.40 17.55
CA ASP A 396 1.04 22.86 17.65
C ASP A 396 0.80 23.54 16.30
N SER A 397 1.25 22.92 15.20
CA SER A 397 1.02 23.39 13.84
C SER A 397 1.07 22.24 12.83
N LEU A 398 0.33 22.39 11.72
CA LEU A 398 0.42 21.45 10.61
C LEU A 398 1.66 21.76 9.78
N PRO A 399 2.54 20.78 9.48
CA PRO A 399 3.70 21.02 8.64
C PRO A 399 3.23 21.31 7.22
N GLN A 400 3.45 22.54 6.76
CA GLN A 400 3.08 22.99 5.43
C GLN A 400 4.32 23.36 4.61
N THR A 401 4.21 23.27 3.29
CA THR A 401 5.18 23.87 2.38
C THR A 401 5.04 25.40 2.41
N ALA A 402 6.01 26.15 1.88
CA ALA A 402 5.88 27.60 1.73
C ALA A 402 4.68 28.03 0.85
N ALA A 403 4.13 27.11 0.05
CA ALA A 403 2.90 27.30 -0.72
C ALA A 403 1.61 26.89 0.04
N GLY A 404 1.71 26.62 1.34
CA GLY A 404 0.56 26.24 2.19
C GLY A 404 0.09 24.79 2.06
N LYS A 405 0.69 23.97 1.19
CA LYS A 405 0.32 22.55 1.05
C LYS A 405 0.79 21.73 2.25
N ILE A 406 -0.09 20.93 2.85
CA ILE A 406 0.21 20.05 3.98
C ILE A 406 1.21 18.96 3.57
N GLN A 407 2.25 18.75 4.38
CA GLN A 407 3.27 17.72 4.21
C GLN A 407 2.87 16.45 4.96
N ARG A 408 1.84 15.75 4.47
CA ARG A 408 1.23 14.56 5.13
C ARG A 408 2.22 13.48 5.51
N ARG A 409 3.19 13.21 4.64
CA ARG A 409 4.27 12.25 4.92
C ARG A 409 5.07 12.58 6.18
N LYS A 410 5.37 13.87 6.43
CA LYS A 410 6.06 14.29 7.65
C LYS A 410 5.21 14.06 8.90
N LEU A 411 3.89 14.26 8.81
CA LEU A 411 2.97 13.94 9.92
C LEU A 411 2.94 12.44 10.19
N THR A 412 2.83 11.60 9.15
CA THR A 412 2.88 10.15 9.28
C THR A 412 4.21 9.67 9.87
N GLU A 413 5.34 10.21 9.39
CA GLU A 413 6.68 9.88 9.89
C GLU A 413 6.86 10.33 11.35
N TRP A 414 6.46 11.56 11.69
CA TRP A 414 6.46 12.07 13.06
C TRP A 414 5.65 11.18 13.99
N TYR A 415 4.41 10.85 13.61
CA TYR A 415 3.52 9.97 14.37
C TYR A 415 4.12 8.57 14.57
N THR A 416 4.73 8.01 13.53
CA THR A 416 5.34 6.68 13.58
C THR A 416 6.64 6.68 14.41
N SER A 417 7.45 7.74 14.30
CA SER A 417 8.76 7.88 14.95
C SER A 417 8.68 8.10 16.45
N GLN A 418 7.61 8.71 16.94
CA GLN A 418 7.39 8.94 18.38
C GLN A 418 6.87 7.72 19.13
N GLU A 419 6.78 6.54 18.48
CA GLU A 419 6.09 5.36 19.02
C GLU A 419 4.63 5.64 19.47
N LEU A 420 4.01 6.75 19.05
CA LEU A 420 2.56 6.98 19.20
C LEU A 420 1.72 5.94 18.44
N ALA A 421 2.37 5.20 17.53
CA ALA A 421 1.83 4.04 16.82
C ALA A 421 1.97 2.71 17.59
N SER A 422 2.77 2.66 18.68
CA SER A 422 2.84 1.53 19.61
C SER A 422 1.82 1.71 20.74
N PRO A 423 1.15 0.66 21.21
CA PRO A 423 0.16 0.77 22.28
C PRO A 423 0.86 0.92 23.63
N ALA A 424 1.28 2.13 23.99
CA ALA A 424 1.41 2.64 25.37
C ALA A 424 2.29 3.90 25.37
N THR A 425 1.73 5.03 25.78
CA THR A 425 1.94 5.64 27.11
C THR A 425 1.33 7.04 27.11
N GLU A 426 0.00 7.10 27.29
CA GLU A 426 -0.66 8.11 28.10
C GLU A 426 -2.14 7.69 28.25
N THR A 427 -2.46 7.12 29.41
CA THR A 427 -3.80 6.67 29.88
C THR A 427 -4.41 5.39 29.28
N ASP A 428 -3.66 4.32 29.01
CA ASP A 428 -4.23 2.98 28.71
C ASP A 428 -4.61 2.20 29.98
N SER A 429 -5.03 2.90 31.05
CA SER A 429 -5.65 2.25 32.20
C SER A 429 -7.04 1.79 31.79
N GLU A 430 -7.32 0.47 31.88
CA GLU A 430 -8.68 -0.06 31.75
C GLU A 430 -9.64 0.82 32.57
N PRO A 431 -10.81 1.22 32.05
CA PRO A 431 -11.75 2.01 32.84
C PRO A 431 -12.05 1.23 34.13
N ALA A 432 -11.73 1.82 35.28
CA ALA A 432 -11.75 1.12 36.57
C ALA A 432 -13.14 0.55 36.93
N THR A 433 -14.19 1.10 36.30
CA THR A 433 -15.60 0.75 36.46
C THR A 433 -16.18 -0.08 35.30
N ALA A 434 -15.40 -0.48 34.29
CA ALA A 434 -15.90 -1.21 33.13
C ALA A 434 -16.20 -2.69 33.43
N THR A 435 -17.33 -3.19 32.91
CA THR A 435 -17.71 -4.61 32.97
C THR A 435 -16.76 -5.48 32.12
N PRO A 436 -16.70 -6.81 32.34
CA PRO A 436 -15.86 -7.69 31.53
C PRO A 436 -16.17 -7.64 30.02
N ILE A 437 -17.44 -7.46 29.63
CA ILE A 437 -17.85 -7.30 28.24
C ILE A 437 -17.36 -5.95 27.69
N GLN A 438 -17.54 -4.86 28.43
CA GLN A 438 -17.02 -3.54 28.05
C GLN A 438 -15.49 -3.56 27.89
N LYS A 439 -14.77 -4.33 28.71
CA LYS A 439 -13.32 -4.53 28.56
C LYS A 439 -12.95 -5.25 27.25
N ILE A 440 -13.77 -6.21 26.80
CA ILE A 440 -13.57 -6.90 25.50
C ILE A 440 -13.81 -5.94 24.34
N PHE A 441 -14.87 -5.13 24.42
CA PHE A 441 -15.15 -4.07 23.45
C PHE A 441 -14.03 -3.03 23.42
N TYR A 442 -13.57 -2.54 24.57
CA TYR A 442 -12.45 -1.61 24.67
C TYR A 442 -11.15 -2.19 24.08
N LYS A 443 -10.83 -3.46 24.35
CA LYS A 443 -9.61 -4.09 23.80
C LYS A 443 -9.61 -4.16 22.28
N THR A 444 -10.78 -4.25 21.65
CA THR A 444 -10.91 -4.47 20.19
C THR A 444 -11.22 -3.17 19.43
N LEU A 445 -12.11 -2.33 19.96
CA LEU A 445 -12.55 -1.08 19.33
C LEU A 445 -11.85 0.17 19.88
N LYS A 446 -11.15 0.07 21.02
CA LYS A 446 -10.45 1.18 21.70
C LYS A 446 -11.36 2.36 22.12
N ILE A 447 -12.67 2.10 22.26
CA ILE A 447 -13.69 3.06 22.73
C ILE A 447 -13.73 3.07 24.26
N ARG A 448 -13.69 4.26 24.89
CA ARG A 448 -13.64 4.41 26.36
C ARG A 448 -15.00 4.59 27.03
N THR A 449 -15.95 5.20 26.32
CA THR A 449 -17.27 5.54 26.86
C THR A 449 -18.29 4.61 26.25
N PHE A 450 -19.04 3.89 27.10
CA PHE A 450 -20.10 2.98 26.68
C PHE A 450 -21.41 3.39 27.33
N LEU A 451 -22.48 3.48 26.55
CA LEU A 451 -23.84 3.57 27.04
C LEU A 451 -24.44 2.16 27.12
N PRO A 452 -25.34 1.88 28.09
CA PRO A 452 -25.96 0.56 28.22
C PRO A 452 -26.71 0.07 26.97
N LYS A 453 -27.15 1.01 26.12
CA LYS A 453 -27.90 0.77 24.87
C LYS A 453 -27.01 0.59 23.64
N ASP A 454 -25.69 0.78 23.77
CA ASP A 454 -24.78 0.67 22.64
C ASP A 454 -24.69 -0.77 22.16
N THR A 455 -24.59 -0.93 20.85
CA THR A 455 -24.46 -2.20 20.14
C THR A 455 -23.11 -2.24 19.40
N PHE A 456 -22.70 -3.41 18.91
CA PHE A 456 -21.50 -3.50 18.06
C PHE A 456 -21.57 -2.57 16.84
N ILE A 457 -22.76 -2.46 16.24
CA ILE A 457 -23.00 -1.62 15.07
C ILE A 457 -22.95 -0.14 15.43
N SER A 458 -23.60 0.27 16.52
CA SER A 458 -23.60 1.69 16.92
C SER A 458 -22.23 2.17 17.40
N LEU A 459 -21.35 1.25 17.81
CA LEU A 459 -19.96 1.53 18.18
C LEU A 459 -19.00 1.49 16.98
N GLY A 460 -19.52 1.44 15.74
CA GLY A 460 -18.70 1.51 14.53
C GLY A 460 -17.92 0.23 14.21
N GLY A 461 -18.45 -0.91 14.65
CA GLY A 461 -17.89 -2.22 14.32
C GLY A 461 -17.98 -2.55 12.82
N ASP A 462 -17.00 -3.29 12.33
CA ASP A 462 -16.81 -3.68 10.92
C ASP A 462 -16.60 -5.19 10.78
N SER A 463 -16.51 -5.69 9.55
CA SER A 463 -16.37 -7.13 9.28
C SER A 463 -15.19 -7.79 9.98
N LEU A 464 -14.10 -7.06 10.22
CA LEU A 464 -12.89 -7.59 10.84
C LEU A 464 -12.95 -7.49 12.37
N SER A 465 -13.38 -6.34 12.91
CA SER A 465 -13.63 -6.21 14.35
C SER A 465 -14.78 -7.12 14.79
N TYR A 466 -15.72 -7.48 13.91
CA TYR A 466 -16.78 -8.48 14.16
C TYR A 466 -16.20 -9.85 14.43
N VAL A 467 -15.24 -10.29 13.62
CA VAL A 467 -14.58 -11.59 13.81
C VAL A 467 -13.78 -11.59 15.12
N GLN A 468 -13.08 -10.50 15.43
CA GLN A 468 -12.28 -10.41 16.66
C GLN A 468 -13.14 -10.34 17.92
N LEU A 469 -14.17 -9.49 17.93
CA LEU A 469 -15.10 -9.38 19.04
C LEU A 469 -15.93 -10.64 19.20
N SER A 470 -16.42 -11.24 18.10
CA SER A 470 -17.19 -12.49 18.21
C SER A 470 -16.36 -13.60 18.83
N MET A 471 -15.09 -13.74 18.44
CA MET A 471 -14.17 -14.71 19.06
C MET A 471 -13.86 -14.40 20.53
N ALA A 472 -13.70 -13.12 20.89
CA ALA A 472 -13.39 -12.72 22.26
C ALA A 472 -14.61 -12.84 23.19
N LEU A 473 -15.79 -12.43 22.71
CA LEU A 473 -17.07 -12.59 23.37
C LEU A 473 -17.45 -14.07 23.49
N GLU A 474 -17.30 -14.87 22.44
CA GLU A 474 -17.54 -16.32 22.50
C GLU A 474 -16.57 -17.01 23.46
N ARG A 475 -15.30 -16.57 23.53
CA ARG A 475 -14.35 -17.07 24.53
C ARG A 475 -14.76 -16.73 25.96
N HIS A 476 -15.36 -15.56 26.17
CA HIS A 476 -15.77 -15.08 27.49
C HIS A 476 -17.15 -15.59 27.92
N LEU A 477 -18.10 -15.75 26.99
CA LEU A 477 -19.47 -16.18 27.26
C LEU A 477 -19.67 -17.69 27.04
N GLY A 478 -18.77 -18.33 26.29
CA GLY A 478 -18.86 -19.74 25.88
C GLY A 478 -19.90 -20.03 24.80
N TYR A 479 -20.84 -19.12 24.58
CA TYR A 479 -21.81 -19.14 23.50
C TYR A 479 -22.16 -17.70 23.15
N LEU A 480 -22.14 -17.37 21.86
CA LEU A 480 -22.52 -16.06 21.35
C LEU A 480 -23.81 -16.19 20.53
N PRO A 481 -24.91 -15.50 20.89
CA PRO A 481 -26.18 -15.59 20.17
C PRO A 481 -26.05 -15.20 18.70
N LYS A 482 -26.92 -15.75 17.85
CA LYS A 482 -27.10 -15.23 16.49
C LYS A 482 -27.56 -13.77 16.57
N ASN A 483 -27.03 -12.92 15.69
CA ASN A 483 -27.29 -11.47 15.63
C ASN A 483 -26.80 -10.71 16.89
N TRP A 484 -25.75 -11.20 17.56
CA TRP A 484 -25.17 -10.54 18.74
C TRP A 484 -24.74 -9.10 18.46
N GLU A 485 -24.42 -8.76 17.21
CA GLU A 485 -24.03 -7.43 16.77
C GLU A 485 -25.14 -6.37 16.93
N HIS A 486 -26.40 -6.82 17.03
CA HIS A 486 -27.56 -5.98 17.29
C HIS A 486 -27.95 -5.94 18.78
N LEU A 487 -27.36 -6.79 19.62
CA LEU A 487 -27.63 -6.78 21.05
C LEU A 487 -26.91 -5.61 21.71
N SER A 488 -27.60 -4.96 22.65
CA SER A 488 -27.01 -3.92 23.47
C SER A 488 -25.96 -4.51 24.43
N LEU A 489 -25.01 -3.68 24.87
CA LEU A 489 -24.02 -4.08 25.87
C LEU A 489 -24.70 -4.61 27.14
N ARG A 490 -25.82 -4.02 27.56
CA ARG A 490 -26.61 -4.51 28.70
C ARG A 490 -27.14 -5.93 28.48
N GLU A 491 -27.62 -6.25 27.28
CA GLU A 491 -28.12 -7.58 26.95
C GLU A 491 -26.98 -8.60 26.86
N LEU A 492 -25.83 -8.22 26.31
CA LEU A 492 -24.64 -9.07 26.26
C LEU A 492 -24.07 -9.35 27.66
N GLU A 493 -24.11 -8.37 28.56
CA GLU A 493 -23.71 -8.51 29.96
C GLU A 493 -24.63 -9.42 30.77
N ALA A 494 -25.91 -9.50 30.37
CA ALA A 494 -26.89 -10.39 31.01
C ALA A 494 -26.72 -11.87 30.62
N LEU A 495 -25.88 -12.18 29.62
CA LEU A 495 -25.58 -13.55 29.21
C LEU A 495 -24.63 -14.22 30.22
N THR A 496 -25.02 -15.38 30.74
CA THR A 496 -24.20 -16.14 31.70
C THR A 496 -23.19 -17.04 30.97
N HIS A 497 -21.96 -17.12 31.49
CA HIS A 497 -20.89 -17.95 30.95
C HIS A 497 -21.29 -19.44 30.92
N GLN A 498 -21.55 -20.00 29.74
CA GLN A 498 -21.74 -21.45 29.58
C GLN A 498 -20.37 -22.15 29.44
N LYS A 499 -20.09 -23.19 30.24
CA LYS A 499 -18.84 -23.98 30.11
C LYS A 499 -18.80 -24.67 28.75
N GLN A 500 -18.00 -24.14 27.83
CA GLN A 500 -17.80 -24.76 26.53
C GLN A 500 -16.60 -25.72 26.58
N TYR A 501 -16.88 -27.02 26.55
CA TYR A 501 -15.89 -28.11 26.54
C TYR A 501 -15.26 -28.35 25.15
N SER A 502 -15.83 -27.75 24.11
CA SER A 502 -15.40 -27.89 22.71
C SER A 502 -14.97 -26.55 22.09
N SER A 503 -14.22 -26.62 20.99
CA SER A 503 -13.70 -25.49 20.23
C SER A 503 -13.52 -25.89 18.76
N LEU A 504 -13.70 -24.94 17.85
CA LEU A 504 -13.47 -25.15 16.42
C LEU A 504 -11.97 -25.19 16.09
N ILE A 505 -11.59 -26.10 15.19
CA ILE A 505 -10.26 -26.17 14.58
C ILE A 505 -10.40 -26.26 13.06
N GLU A 506 -9.50 -25.63 12.31
CA GLU A 506 -9.47 -25.78 10.85
C GLU A 506 -9.19 -27.24 10.45
N SER A 507 -9.93 -27.76 9.48
CA SER A 507 -9.75 -29.12 8.97
C SER A 507 -8.35 -29.37 8.43
N ASN A 508 -7.71 -28.38 7.82
CA ASN A 508 -6.32 -28.48 7.35
C ASN A 508 -5.35 -28.80 8.52
N ILE A 509 -5.51 -28.13 9.67
CA ILE A 509 -4.68 -28.37 10.87
C ILE A 509 -4.94 -29.77 11.43
N LEU A 510 -6.20 -30.17 11.53
CA LEU A 510 -6.61 -31.50 12.00
C LEU A 510 -5.98 -32.60 11.13
N PHE A 511 -6.19 -32.55 9.82
CA PHE A 511 -5.72 -33.59 8.90
C PHE A 511 -4.21 -33.58 8.71
N ARG A 512 -3.53 -32.43 8.90
CA ARG A 512 -2.07 -32.38 8.92
C ARG A 512 -1.51 -33.18 10.09
N ALA A 513 -2.06 -32.97 11.29
CA ALA A 513 -1.66 -33.73 12.49
C ALA A 513 -1.94 -35.22 12.33
N LEU A 514 -3.10 -35.59 11.79
CA LEU A 514 -3.45 -36.99 11.53
C LEU A 514 -2.53 -37.61 10.47
N ALA A 515 -2.24 -36.91 9.38
CA ALA A 515 -1.40 -37.40 8.30
C ALA A 515 0.05 -37.62 8.75
N ILE A 516 0.65 -36.69 9.50
CA ILE A 516 2.01 -36.89 10.01
C ILE A 516 2.06 -38.01 11.04
N THR A 517 1.06 -38.11 11.92
CA THR A 517 0.97 -39.21 12.90
C THR A 517 0.87 -40.55 12.18
N ALA A 518 0.07 -40.64 11.12
CA ALA A 518 -0.07 -41.83 10.29
C ALA A 518 1.24 -42.23 9.60
N VAL A 519 2.03 -41.26 9.11
CA VAL A 519 3.37 -41.52 8.57
C VAL A 519 4.26 -42.16 9.64
N VAL A 520 4.29 -41.60 10.86
CA VAL A 520 5.12 -42.13 11.95
C VAL A 520 4.65 -43.52 12.39
N VAL A 521 3.34 -43.72 12.55
CA VAL A 521 2.73 -45.01 12.91
C VAL A 521 3.05 -46.11 11.90
N ASN A 522 3.02 -45.77 10.61
CA ASN A 522 3.37 -46.68 9.53
C ASN A 522 4.85 -47.11 9.57
N HIS A 523 5.76 -46.16 9.76
CA HIS A 523 7.20 -46.46 9.81
C HIS A 523 7.63 -47.15 11.11
N GLY A 524 6.94 -46.86 12.22
CA GLY A 524 7.17 -47.50 13.52
C GLY A 524 6.64 -48.94 13.61
N GLY A 525 5.98 -49.45 12.57
CA GLY A 525 5.47 -50.83 12.52
C GLY A 525 4.25 -51.09 13.40
N LEU A 526 3.57 -50.04 13.88
CA LEU A 526 2.44 -50.17 14.81
C LEU A 526 1.15 -50.60 14.10
N ILE A 527 0.95 -50.18 12.85
CA ILE A 527 -0.21 -50.57 12.01
C ILE A 527 0.31 -51.03 10.64
N PRO A 528 -0.23 -52.12 10.06
CA PRO A 528 0.18 -52.58 8.73
C PRO A 528 -0.01 -51.52 7.65
N SER A 529 0.97 -51.41 6.77
CA SER A 529 1.02 -50.37 5.73
C SER A 529 -0.17 -50.41 4.76
N ALA A 530 -0.79 -51.56 4.58
CA ALA A 530 -1.98 -51.74 3.75
C ALA A 530 -3.19 -50.90 4.20
N TYR A 531 -3.22 -50.43 5.45
CA TYR A 531 -4.36 -49.67 6.01
C TYR A 531 -4.09 -48.18 6.18
N ILE A 532 -2.85 -47.79 6.50
CA ILE A 532 -2.55 -46.41 6.92
C ILE A 532 -1.57 -45.67 5.99
N SER A 533 -1.01 -46.34 4.98
CA SER A 533 -0.15 -45.69 3.98
C SER A 533 -0.90 -44.63 3.18
N GLY A 534 -0.29 -43.45 2.97
CA GLY A 534 -0.92 -42.37 2.19
C GLY A 534 -0.94 -41.00 2.88
N GLY A 535 -0.62 -40.93 4.18
CA GLY A 535 -0.53 -39.65 4.90
C GLY A 535 0.40 -38.64 4.22
N ALA A 536 1.54 -39.08 3.68
CA ALA A 536 2.46 -38.21 2.92
C ALA A 536 1.80 -37.57 1.68
N MET A 537 0.89 -38.27 1.01
CA MET A 537 0.21 -37.75 -0.18
C MET A 537 -0.82 -36.69 0.20
N LEU A 538 -1.50 -36.85 1.34
CA LEU A 538 -2.35 -35.78 1.88
C LEU A 538 -1.52 -34.56 2.31
N LEU A 539 -0.30 -34.75 2.84
CA LEU A 539 0.60 -33.63 3.16
C LEU A 539 1.00 -32.82 1.90
N PHE A 540 1.12 -33.44 0.72
CA PHE A 540 1.31 -32.69 -0.54
C PHE A 540 0.09 -31.84 -0.91
N VAL A 541 -1.13 -32.38 -0.77
CA VAL A 541 -2.37 -31.62 -0.98
C VAL A 541 -2.46 -30.44 -0.01
N ILE A 542 -2.17 -30.69 1.28
CA ILE A 542 -2.13 -29.65 2.31
C ILE A 542 -1.08 -28.57 1.99
N ALA A 543 0.10 -28.97 1.50
CA ALA A 543 1.13 -28.02 1.09
C ALA A 543 0.65 -27.13 -0.07
N GLY A 544 -0.07 -27.70 -1.04
CA GLY A 544 -0.72 -26.94 -2.11
C GLY A 544 -1.77 -25.95 -1.59
N ILE A 545 -2.61 -26.37 -0.64
CA ILE A 545 -3.58 -25.48 0.03
C ILE A 545 -2.88 -24.33 0.74
N ASN A 546 -1.80 -24.61 1.48
CA ASN A 546 -1.05 -23.57 2.20
C ASN A 546 -0.36 -22.61 1.23
N PHE A 547 0.20 -23.11 0.14
CA PHE A 547 0.80 -22.27 -0.89
C PHE A 547 -0.25 -21.36 -1.52
N ALA A 548 -1.40 -21.91 -1.91
CA ALA A 548 -2.52 -21.12 -2.41
C ALA A 548 -3.01 -20.07 -1.40
N ARG A 549 -3.05 -20.41 -0.10
CA ARG A 549 -3.51 -19.49 0.95
C ARG A 549 -2.52 -18.36 1.27
N PHE A 550 -1.21 -18.64 1.24
CA PHE A 550 -0.21 -17.73 1.80
C PHE A 550 0.77 -17.16 0.78
N GLN A 551 0.84 -17.73 -0.43
CA GLN A 551 1.83 -17.37 -1.44
C GLN A 551 1.20 -16.97 -2.79
N SER A 552 -0.12 -17.16 -2.99
CA SER A 552 -0.81 -16.83 -4.24
C SER A 552 -0.62 -15.37 -4.64
N ASP A 553 -0.82 -14.44 -3.71
CA ASP A 553 -0.79 -13.00 -4.00
C ASP A 553 0.61 -12.56 -4.44
N ALA A 554 1.64 -13.12 -3.82
CA ALA A 554 3.03 -12.86 -4.20
C ALA A 554 3.32 -13.33 -5.63
N VAL A 555 2.97 -14.58 -5.97
CA VAL A 555 3.27 -15.13 -7.31
C VAL A 555 2.43 -14.48 -8.41
N LEU A 556 1.17 -14.15 -8.12
CA LEU A 556 0.25 -13.50 -9.06
C LEU A 556 0.65 -12.05 -9.37
N GLN A 557 1.28 -11.35 -8.42
CA GLN A 557 1.82 -10.00 -8.59
C GLN A 557 3.23 -9.96 -9.20
N GLY A 558 3.76 -11.11 -9.66
CA GLY A 558 5.09 -11.19 -10.30
C GLY A 558 6.26 -11.38 -9.34
N ARG A 559 6.02 -11.47 -8.02
CA ARG A 559 7.04 -11.78 -7.01
C ARG A 559 7.24 -13.28 -6.85
N TRP A 560 7.49 -13.98 -7.96
CA TRP A 560 7.61 -15.45 -7.98
C TRP A 560 8.86 -16.01 -7.26
N LEU A 561 9.84 -15.16 -6.95
CA LEU A 561 11.01 -15.51 -6.11
C LEU A 561 10.72 -15.43 -4.60
N GLN A 562 9.66 -14.72 -4.18
CA GLN A 562 9.34 -14.55 -2.76
C GLN A 562 9.01 -15.88 -2.05
N PRO A 563 8.26 -16.82 -2.66
CA PRO A 563 8.10 -18.15 -2.07
C PRO A 563 9.44 -18.87 -1.89
N ALA A 564 10.39 -18.72 -2.83
CA ALA A 564 11.70 -19.37 -2.74
C ALA A 564 12.50 -18.92 -1.51
N VAL A 565 12.39 -17.65 -1.11
CA VAL A 565 13.00 -17.14 0.13
C VAL A 565 12.37 -17.78 1.37
N SER A 566 11.03 -17.89 1.39
CA SER A 566 10.31 -18.54 2.49
C SER A 566 10.64 -20.04 2.59
N LEU A 567 10.78 -20.72 1.45
CA LEU A 567 11.25 -22.12 1.38
C LEU A 567 12.65 -22.28 1.94
N LEU A 568 13.55 -21.36 1.57
CA LEU A 568 14.94 -21.40 2.00
C LEU A 568 15.04 -21.29 3.53
N GLN A 569 14.31 -20.36 4.14
CA GLN A 569 14.31 -20.14 5.58
C GLN A 569 13.59 -21.24 6.38
N ASN A 570 12.40 -21.66 5.94
CA ASN A 570 11.51 -22.48 6.77
C ASN A 570 11.62 -23.98 6.51
N ILE A 571 12.18 -24.38 5.36
CA ILE A 571 12.27 -25.79 4.95
C ILE A 571 13.72 -26.18 4.72
N ILE A 572 14.41 -25.52 3.77
CA ILE A 572 15.75 -25.96 3.33
C ILE A 572 16.79 -25.82 4.44
N ILE A 573 16.89 -24.68 5.12
CA ILE A 573 17.88 -24.49 6.20
C ILE A 573 17.70 -25.53 7.33
N PRO A 574 16.51 -25.71 7.93
CA PRO A 574 16.31 -26.75 8.94
C PRO A 574 16.64 -28.15 8.44
N TYR A 575 16.28 -28.46 7.18
CA TYR A 575 16.63 -29.73 6.56
C TYR A 575 18.14 -29.92 6.50
N LEU A 576 18.89 -28.93 5.99
CA LEU A 576 20.35 -28.98 5.87
C LEU A 576 21.03 -29.10 7.23
N ILE A 577 20.54 -28.39 8.26
CA ILE A 577 21.08 -28.51 9.63
C ILE A 577 20.96 -29.95 10.13
N VAL A 578 19.78 -30.56 10.01
CA VAL A 578 19.56 -31.94 10.46
C VAL A 578 20.33 -32.94 9.60
N ALA A 579 20.34 -32.75 8.27
CA ALA A 579 21.06 -33.60 7.33
C ALA A 579 22.58 -33.58 7.61
N LEU A 580 23.18 -32.40 7.73
CA LEU A 580 24.61 -32.24 8.04
C LEU A 580 24.98 -32.81 9.41
N ALA A 581 24.16 -32.59 10.43
CA ALA A 581 24.38 -33.15 11.75
C ALA A 581 24.40 -34.69 11.71
N PHE A 582 23.49 -35.28 10.94
CA PHE A 582 23.40 -36.73 10.79
C PHE A 582 24.54 -37.32 9.94
N GLU A 583 24.87 -36.70 8.80
CA GLU A 583 25.99 -37.12 7.94
C GLU A 583 27.34 -37.02 8.67
N THR A 584 27.52 -35.97 9.48
CA THR A 584 28.69 -35.82 10.34
C THR A 584 28.75 -36.92 11.40
N TYR A 585 27.62 -37.28 12.02
CA TYR A 585 27.55 -38.39 12.98
C TYR A 585 27.93 -39.75 12.33
N LYS A 586 27.62 -39.94 11.05
CA LYS A 586 27.97 -41.15 10.29
C LYS A 586 29.34 -41.08 9.60
N PHE A 587 30.05 -39.94 9.68
CA PHE A 587 31.28 -39.66 8.95
C PHE A 587 31.19 -39.94 7.43
N ASN A 588 30.04 -39.63 6.84
CA ASN A 588 29.78 -39.89 5.43
C ASN A 588 28.89 -38.78 4.82
N TYR A 589 29.45 -38.03 3.88
CA TYR A 589 28.79 -36.87 3.26
C TYR A 589 28.25 -37.24 1.87
N ASP A 590 26.95 -37.07 1.67
CA ASP A 590 26.29 -37.37 0.40
C ASP A 590 25.87 -36.08 -0.32
N PRO A 591 26.58 -35.67 -1.40
CA PRO A 591 26.23 -34.48 -2.15
C PRO A 591 24.79 -34.49 -2.69
N ALA A 592 24.22 -35.67 -2.97
CA ALA A 592 22.86 -35.79 -3.49
C ALA A 592 21.81 -35.41 -2.45
N VAL A 593 22.08 -35.66 -1.16
CA VAL A 593 21.24 -35.23 -0.05
C VAL A 593 21.37 -33.72 0.16
N LEU A 594 22.61 -33.21 0.28
CA LEU A 594 22.88 -31.80 0.58
C LEU A 594 22.41 -30.86 -0.54
N LEU A 595 22.45 -31.30 -1.79
CA LEU A 595 21.97 -30.53 -2.95
C LEU A 595 20.53 -30.88 -3.35
N LEU A 596 19.79 -31.62 -2.51
CA LEU A 596 18.36 -31.90 -2.69
C LEU A 596 18.00 -32.62 -4.02
N TYR A 597 18.83 -33.54 -4.50
CA TYR A 597 18.57 -34.30 -5.73
C TYR A 597 18.68 -35.83 -5.58
N SER A 598 18.86 -36.36 -4.37
CA SER A 598 19.02 -37.82 -4.17
C SER A 598 17.82 -38.65 -4.62
N ASN A 599 16.63 -38.04 -4.73
CA ASN A 599 15.45 -38.66 -5.33
C ASN A 599 15.59 -39.01 -6.83
N PHE A 600 16.62 -38.51 -7.53
CA PHE A 600 16.94 -38.84 -8.92
C PHE A 600 18.06 -39.87 -9.11
N VAL A 601 18.84 -40.18 -8.06
CA VAL A 601 20.03 -41.05 -8.16
C VAL A 601 19.74 -42.49 -7.72
N GLY A 602 18.62 -42.70 -7.02
CA GLY A 602 18.11 -44.00 -6.63
C GLY A 602 18.45 -44.41 -5.20
N PRO A 603 17.76 -45.42 -4.65
CA PRO A 603 17.78 -45.74 -3.21
C PRO A 603 19.09 -46.38 -2.73
N GLY A 604 19.90 -46.93 -3.64
CA GLY A 604 21.12 -47.69 -3.31
C GLY A 604 22.41 -46.87 -3.26
N THR A 605 22.38 -45.60 -3.67
CA THR A 605 23.57 -44.73 -3.73
C THR A 605 23.66 -43.73 -2.57
N SER A 606 22.57 -43.54 -1.81
CA SER A 606 22.52 -42.63 -0.67
C SER A 606 22.68 -43.38 0.64
N HIS A 607 23.67 -42.99 1.44
CA HIS A 607 23.98 -43.63 2.73
C HIS A 607 23.17 -43.10 3.92
N MET A 608 22.25 -42.15 3.69
CA MET A 608 21.32 -41.71 4.73
C MET A 608 20.31 -42.83 5.07
N ILE A 609 20.01 -43.01 6.36
CA ILE A 609 19.03 -44.02 6.87
C ILE A 609 17.69 -43.94 6.14
N PHE A 610 17.34 -42.78 5.60
CA PHE A 610 16.25 -42.62 4.67
C PHE A 610 16.50 -41.44 3.74
N PRO A 611 16.31 -41.56 2.41
CA PRO A 611 16.27 -40.40 1.55
C PRO A 611 15.07 -39.57 1.97
N ALA A 612 15.27 -38.32 2.37
CA ALA A 612 14.21 -37.33 2.64
C ALA A 612 13.49 -36.91 1.35
N TRP A 613 13.15 -37.90 0.52
CA TRP A 613 12.57 -37.78 -0.80
C TRP A 613 11.32 -36.90 -0.77
N PHE A 614 10.52 -36.99 0.30
CA PHE A 614 9.33 -36.17 0.45
C PHE A 614 9.68 -34.68 0.52
N ILE A 615 10.66 -34.30 1.35
CA ILE A 615 11.10 -32.91 1.50
C ILE A 615 11.72 -32.42 0.18
N GLN A 616 12.56 -33.23 -0.44
CA GLN A 616 13.19 -32.90 -1.74
C GLN A 616 12.14 -32.68 -2.82
N VAL A 617 11.23 -33.64 -3.01
CA VAL A 617 10.15 -33.54 -3.98
C VAL A 617 9.21 -32.38 -3.66
N LEU A 618 8.91 -32.12 -2.38
CA LEU A 618 8.10 -30.99 -1.96
C LEU A 618 8.75 -29.66 -2.34
N VAL A 619 10.03 -29.48 -2.03
CA VAL A 619 10.80 -28.29 -2.43
C VAL A 619 10.83 -28.15 -3.95
N GLN A 620 11.11 -29.23 -4.67
CA GLN A 620 11.14 -29.24 -6.13
C GLN A 620 9.76 -28.88 -6.73
N CYS A 621 8.67 -29.46 -6.22
CA CYS A 621 7.30 -29.11 -6.64
C CYS A 621 6.98 -27.63 -6.37
N LEU A 622 7.35 -27.11 -5.20
CA LEU A 622 7.15 -25.70 -4.84
C LEU A 622 7.91 -24.76 -5.76
N LEU A 623 9.18 -25.07 -6.06
CA LEU A 623 10.00 -24.29 -6.99
C LEU A 623 9.46 -24.35 -8.42
N LEU A 624 9.12 -25.54 -8.92
CA LEU A 624 8.53 -25.72 -10.26
C LEU A 624 7.20 -24.98 -10.38
N PHE A 625 6.33 -25.11 -9.38
CA PHE A 625 5.03 -24.44 -9.37
C PHE A 625 5.18 -22.92 -9.31
N SER A 626 6.10 -22.39 -8.49
CA SER A 626 6.39 -20.96 -8.43
C SER A 626 7.00 -20.43 -9.73
N LEU A 627 7.88 -21.21 -10.37
CA LEU A 627 8.55 -20.85 -11.63
C LEU A 627 7.57 -20.63 -12.77
N VAL A 628 6.45 -21.38 -12.82
CA VAL A 628 5.40 -21.20 -13.83
C VAL A 628 4.85 -19.76 -13.82
N PHE A 629 4.79 -19.12 -12.65
CA PHE A 629 4.36 -17.71 -12.51
C PHE A 629 5.43 -16.68 -12.88
N SER A 630 6.64 -17.09 -13.30
CA SER A 630 7.63 -16.17 -13.90
C SER A 630 7.13 -15.59 -15.22
N LEU A 631 6.27 -16.32 -15.93
CA LEU A 631 5.69 -15.92 -17.21
C LEU A 631 4.48 -14.98 -17.03
N ALA A 632 4.52 -13.81 -17.67
CA ALA A 632 3.45 -12.80 -17.55
C ALA A 632 2.08 -13.31 -18.03
N GLY A 633 2.04 -14.09 -19.12
CA GLY A 633 0.80 -14.67 -19.64
C GLY A 633 0.15 -15.67 -18.67
N VAL A 634 0.97 -16.46 -17.96
CA VAL A 634 0.47 -17.37 -16.92
C VAL A 634 -0.16 -16.58 -15.77
N ARG A 635 0.51 -15.52 -15.29
CA ARG A 635 -0.03 -14.66 -14.22
C ARG A 635 -1.36 -14.01 -14.64
N HIS A 636 -1.45 -13.55 -15.88
CA HIS A 636 -2.67 -12.97 -16.41
C HIS A 636 -3.82 -13.99 -16.38
N LEU A 637 -3.61 -15.19 -16.92
CA LEU A 637 -4.62 -16.26 -16.91
C LEU A 637 -5.02 -16.68 -15.49
N ALA A 638 -4.05 -16.77 -14.57
CA ALA A 638 -4.30 -17.13 -13.18
C ALA A 638 -5.06 -16.03 -12.42
N ASN A 639 -4.84 -14.75 -12.73
CA ASN A 639 -5.59 -13.62 -12.15
C ASN A 639 -7.05 -13.54 -12.62
N LEU A 640 -7.34 -14.00 -13.85
CA LEU A 640 -8.73 -14.04 -14.34
C LEU A 640 -9.59 -15.03 -13.53
N SER A 641 -9.04 -16.20 -13.22
CA SER A 641 -9.70 -17.18 -12.35
C SER A 641 -8.68 -18.19 -11.81
N PRO A 642 -8.22 -18.05 -10.55
CA PRO A 642 -7.24 -18.94 -9.95
C PRO A 642 -7.70 -20.40 -9.92
N TRP A 643 -9.01 -20.63 -9.74
CA TRP A 643 -9.61 -21.96 -9.76
C TRP A 643 -9.57 -22.60 -11.15
N ARG A 644 -10.04 -21.90 -12.19
CA ARG A 644 -10.03 -22.42 -13.58
C ARG A 644 -8.60 -22.63 -14.10
N PHE A 645 -7.69 -21.71 -13.80
CA PHE A 645 -6.27 -21.88 -14.08
C PHE A 645 -5.73 -23.13 -13.39
N GLY A 646 -6.05 -23.32 -12.10
CA GLY A 646 -5.70 -24.51 -11.34
C GLY A 646 -6.22 -25.80 -11.99
N LEU A 647 -7.46 -25.82 -12.49
CA LEU A 647 -8.01 -26.98 -13.21
C LEU A 647 -7.23 -27.31 -14.48
N GLY A 648 -6.87 -26.30 -15.27
CA GLY A 648 -6.04 -26.50 -16.46
C GLY A 648 -4.67 -27.08 -16.10
N LEU A 649 -4.05 -26.56 -15.04
CA LEU A 649 -2.77 -27.06 -14.55
C LEU A 649 -2.87 -28.46 -13.93
N LEU A 650 -4.00 -28.78 -13.27
CA LEU A 650 -4.27 -30.10 -12.72
C LEU A 650 -4.42 -31.13 -13.83
N ALA A 651 -5.17 -30.81 -14.88
CA ALA A 651 -5.31 -31.65 -16.06
C ALA A 651 -3.96 -31.90 -16.73
N LEU A 652 -3.14 -30.85 -16.87
CA LEU A 652 -1.78 -30.97 -17.41
C LEU A 652 -0.90 -31.88 -16.53
N ALA A 653 -0.88 -31.67 -15.21
CA ALA A 653 -0.10 -32.47 -14.27
C ALA A 653 -0.53 -33.94 -14.24
N MET A 654 -1.84 -34.21 -14.32
CA MET A 654 -2.37 -35.57 -14.44
C MET A 654 -2.04 -36.21 -15.79
N GLY A 655 -2.09 -35.45 -16.89
CA GLY A 655 -1.66 -35.91 -18.21
C GLY A 655 -0.20 -36.33 -18.19
N PHE A 656 0.68 -35.52 -17.58
CA PHE A 656 2.08 -35.89 -17.35
C PHE A 656 2.21 -37.15 -16.51
N TYR A 657 1.49 -37.28 -15.39
CA TYR A 657 1.52 -38.49 -14.56
C TYR A 657 1.15 -39.77 -15.34
N LEU A 658 0.16 -39.69 -16.24
CA LEU A 658 -0.30 -40.83 -17.04
C LEU A 658 0.65 -41.18 -18.19
N LEU A 659 1.26 -40.18 -18.82
CA LEU A 659 2.12 -40.35 -20.00
C LEU A 659 3.58 -40.64 -19.63
N MET A 660 4.07 -40.10 -18.50
CA MET A 660 5.49 -40.19 -18.11
C MET A 660 6.02 -41.61 -18.00
N PRO A 661 5.30 -42.62 -17.46
CA PRO A 661 5.81 -43.99 -17.42
C PRO A 661 6.21 -44.58 -18.78
N TYR A 662 5.63 -44.08 -19.88
CA TYR A 662 5.96 -44.48 -21.25
C TYR A 662 7.15 -43.71 -21.83
N MET A 663 7.39 -42.48 -21.36
CA MET A 663 8.51 -41.63 -21.80
C MET A 663 9.78 -41.88 -20.98
N TRP A 664 9.62 -42.02 -19.66
CA TRP A 664 10.68 -42.28 -18.70
C TRP A 664 10.11 -43.11 -17.54
N ASN A 665 10.49 -44.38 -17.49
CA ASN A 665 10.08 -45.26 -16.39
C ASN A 665 10.88 -44.95 -15.11
N THR A 666 10.19 -44.41 -14.10
CA THR A 666 10.76 -44.01 -12.80
C THR A 666 10.49 -45.02 -11.67
N GLU A 667 10.09 -46.25 -12.00
CA GLU A 667 9.79 -47.29 -11.01
C GLU A 667 11.01 -47.65 -10.15
N HIS A 668 12.20 -47.64 -10.75
CA HIS A 668 13.48 -47.81 -10.05
C HIS A 668 13.77 -46.71 -9.00
N LEU A 669 13.09 -45.55 -9.11
CA LEU A 669 13.12 -44.45 -8.13
C LEU A 669 11.92 -44.49 -7.18
N TYR A 670 11.16 -45.59 -7.15
CA TYR A 670 9.87 -45.72 -6.46
C TYR A 670 8.85 -44.64 -6.84
N ASN A 671 8.96 -44.05 -8.04
CA ASN A 671 8.14 -42.92 -8.50
C ASN A 671 8.18 -41.69 -7.57
N ARG A 672 9.29 -41.49 -6.84
CA ARG A 672 9.48 -40.38 -5.88
C ARG A 672 10.12 -39.16 -6.55
N VAL A 673 9.53 -38.71 -7.65
CA VAL A 673 10.01 -37.59 -8.46
C VAL A 673 8.90 -36.56 -8.67
N PRO A 674 9.23 -35.26 -8.88
CA PRO A 674 8.24 -34.18 -8.88
C PRO A 674 7.10 -34.38 -9.87
N HIS A 675 7.40 -34.79 -11.09
CA HIS A 675 6.39 -34.96 -12.15
C HIS A 675 5.37 -36.06 -11.82
N MET A 676 5.69 -37.01 -10.93
CA MET A 676 4.75 -38.05 -10.48
C MET A 676 3.84 -37.59 -9.33
N LEU A 677 4.15 -36.48 -8.66
CA LEU A 677 3.49 -36.06 -7.42
C LEU A 677 2.95 -34.63 -7.44
N ILE A 678 3.38 -33.79 -8.39
CA ILE A 678 2.98 -32.38 -8.48
C ILE A 678 1.46 -32.20 -8.65
N TRP A 679 0.76 -33.17 -9.23
CA TRP A 679 -0.70 -33.13 -9.36
C TRP A 679 -1.42 -33.09 -7.99
N LEU A 680 -0.85 -33.69 -6.93
CA LEU A 680 -1.38 -33.60 -5.56
C LEU A 680 -1.27 -32.18 -5.01
N PHE A 681 -0.15 -31.52 -5.31
CA PHE A 681 0.08 -30.14 -4.92
C PHE A 681 -0.90 -29.20 -5.63
N VAL A 682 -1.06 -29.37 -6.95
CA VAL A 682 -2.01 -28.58 -7.76
C VAL A 682 -3.46 -28.86 -7.32
N LEU A 683 -3.79 -30.09 -6.93
CA LEU A 683 -5.10 -30.43 -6.37
C LEU A 683 -5.39 -29.61 -5.10
N GLY A 684 -4.39 -29.40 -4.24
CA GLY A 684 -4.50 -28.52 -3.08
C GLY A 684 -4.83 -27.07 -3.45
N TRP A 685 -4.21 -26.54 -4.51
CA TRP A 685 -4.55 -25.21 -5.05
C TRP A 685 -6.01 -25.13 -5.49
N CYS A 686 -6.48 -26.12 -6.25
CA CYS A 686 -7.87 -26.18 -6.70
C CYS A 686 -8.88 -26.25 -5.55
N ILE A 687 -8.57 -27.02 -4.50
CA ILE A 687 -9.44 -27.12 -3.31
C ILE A 687 -9.54 -25.76 -2.61
N HIS A 688 -8.43 -25.04 -2.45
CA HIS A 688 -8.42 -23.73 -1.78
C HIS A 688 -9.27 -22.68 -2.51
N PHE A 689 -9.14 -22.58 -3.84
CA PHE A 689 -9.87 -21.59 -4.63
C PHE A 689 -11.30 -21.99 -4.99
N SER A 690 -11.79 -23.14 -4.51
CA SER A 690 -13.16 -23.60 -4.74
C SER A 690 -14.13 -22.97 -3.73
N GLN A 691 -14.71 -21.82 -4.08
CA GLN A 691 -15.54 -21.04 -3.17
C GLN A 691 -17.04 -21.26 -3.39
N SER A 692 -17.48 -21.30 -4.65
CA SER A 692 -18.89 -21.47 -5.01
C SER A 692 -19.37 -22.92 -4.85
N ARG A 693 -20.68 -23.11 -4.68
CA ARG A 693 -21.28 -24.45 -4.64
C ARG A 693 -20.98 -25.25 -5.90
N PHE A 694 -21.00 -24.60 -7.07
CA PHE A 694 -20.69 -25.23 -8.35
C PHE A 694 -19.24 -25.72 -8.40
N GLU A 695 -18.29 -24.90 -7.97
CA GLU A 695 -16.87 -25.27 -7.92
C GLU A 695 -16.63 -26.44 -6.95
N LYS A 696 -17.27 -26.41 -5.78
CA LYS A 696 -17.14 -27.50 -4.78
C LYS A 696 -17.72 -28.82 -5.28
N ILE A 697 -18.88 -28.78 -5.94
CA ILE A 697 -19.48 -29.96 -6.58
C ILE A 697 -18.57 -30.47 -7.71
N SER A 698 -18.06 -29.57 -8.55
CA SER A 698 -17.15 -29.93 -9.64
C SER A 698 -15.87 -30.58 -9.12
N MET A 699 -15.27 -30.01 -8.07
CA MET A 699 -14.09 -30.58 -7.40
C MET A 699 -14.39 -31.93 -6.75
N THR A 700 -15.59 -32.10 -6.19
CA THR A 700 -16.04 -33.40 -5.64
C THR A 700 -16.08 -34.45 -6.75
N VAL A 701 -16.66 -34.13 -7.91
CA VAL A 701 -16.70 -35.04 -9.06
C VAL A 701 -15.28 -35.36 -9.56
N ILE A 702 -14.42 -34.36 -9.70
CA ILE A 702 -13.02 -34.54 -10.12
C ILE A 702 -12.27 -35.45 -9.14
N LEU A 703 -12.42 -35.25 -7.83
CA LEU A 703 -11.82 -36.10 -6.80
C LEU A 703 -12.29 -37.55 -6.94
N LEU A 704 -13.59 -37.79 -7.17
CA LEU A 704 -14.12 -39.14 -7.39
C LEU A 704 -13.51 -39.79 -8.65
N VAL A 705 -13.36 -39.03 -9.74
CA VAL A 705 -12.69 -39.52 -10.96
C VAL A 705 -11.23 -39.87 -10.69
N ILE A 706 -10.49 -39.02 -9.96
CA ILE A 706 -9.10 -39.30 -9.55
C ILE A 706 -9.03 -40.59 -8.73
N LEU A 707 -9.93 -40.79 -7.78
CA LEU A 707 -9.96 -41.99 -6.93
C LEU A 707 -10.19 -43.28 -7.74
N VAL A 708 -11.08 -43.23 -8.72
CA VAL A 708 -11.42 -44.37 -9.59
C VAL A 708 -10.29 -44.68 -10.57
N PHE A 709 -9.84 -43.69 -11.34
CA PHE A 709 -8.96 -43.92 -12.49
C PHE A 709 -7.47 -43.82 -12.17
N LEU A 710 -7.09 -42.90 -11.27
CA LEU A 710 -5.69 -42.64 -10.95
C LEU A 710 -5.22 -43.50 -9.76
N VAL A 711 -5.99 -43.47 -8.67
CA VAL A 711 -5.66 -44.18 -7.43
C VAL A 711 -6.07 -45.66 -7.50
N LYS A 712 -6.98 -46.02 -8.41
CA LYS A 712 -7.50 -47.38 -8.60
C LYS A 712 -8.04 -48.00 -7.30
N TRP A 713 -8.70 -47.19 -6.47
CA TRP A 713 -9.27 -47.62 -5.18
C TRP A 713 -8.31 -48.33 -4.22
N LYS A 714 -6.99 -48.08 -4.30
CA LYS A 714 -6.05 -48.57 -3.28
C LYS A 714 -6.48 -48.02 -1.91
N LEU A 715 -6.98 -48.93 -1.06
CA LEU A 715 -7.70 -48.61 0.18
C LEU A 715 -7.00 -47.52 1.00
N SER A 716 -5.73 -47.73 1.35
CA SER A 716 -4.97 -46.81 2.18
C SER A 716 -4.85 -45.39 1.57
N LEU A 717 -4.61 -45.29 0.26
CA LEU A 717 -4.45 -44.00 -0.42
C LEU A 717 -5.79 -43.28 -0.66
N SER A 718 -6.84 -44.05 -0.96
CA SER A 718 -8.16 -43.52 -1.30
C SER A 718 -8.83 -42.80 -0.13
N TRP A 719 -8.69 -43.27 1.10
CA TRP A 719 -9.28 -42.57 2.25
C TRP A 719 -8.51 -41.29 2.60
N TRP A 720 -7.18 -41.27 2.50
CA TRP A 720 -6.41 -40.04 2.77
C TRP A 720 -6.70 -38.94 1.75
N ILE A 721 -6.69 -39.26 0.45
CA ILE A 721 -6.96 -38.28 -0.60
C ILE A 721 -8.46 -37.97 -0.66
N GLY A 722 -9.32 -38.99 -0.60
CA GLY A 722 -10.77 -38.82 -0.68
C GLY A 722 -11.36 -38.13 0.55
N LEU A 723 -11.31 -38.77 1.72
CA LEU A 723 -11.91 -38.25 2.95
C LEU A 723 -11.24 -36.94 3.39
N GLY A 724 -9.91 -36.88 3.35
CA GLY A 724 -9.15 -35.70 3.74
C GLY A 724 -9.46 -34.50 2.85
N ALA A 725 -9.36 -34.63 1.53
CA ALA A 725 -9.66 -33.53 0.61
C ALA A 725 -11.14 -33.14 0.63
N MET A 726 -12.06 -34.11 0.66
CA MET A 726 -13.51 -33.83 0.71
C MET A 726 -13.89 -33.08 2.00
N THR A 727 -13.29 -33.47 3.12
CA THR A 727 -13.54 -32.79 4.39
C THR A 727 -12.99 -31.37 4.35
N MET A 728 -11.79 -31.16 3.83
CA MET A 728 -11.25 -29.80 3.64
C MET A 728 -12.06 -28.94 2.68
N LEU A 729 -12.69 -29.54 1.66
CA LEU A 729 -13.51 -28.85 0.66
C LEU A 729 -14.87 -28.40 1.22
N TRP A 730 -15.53 -29.26 2.00
CA TRP A 730 -16.91 -29.07 2.46
C TRP A 730 -17.02 -28.61 3.91
N ILE A 731 -16.08 -29.00 4.77
CA ILE A 731 -16.09 -28.78 6.21
C ILE A 731 -14.79 -28.03 6.56
N PRO A 732 -14.75 -26.70 6.45
CA PRO A 732 -13.53 -25.94 6.73
C PRO A 732 -13.12 -25.98 8.21
N TYR A 733 -14.08 -26.18 9.12
CA TYR A 733 -13.87 -26.23 10.57
C TYR A 733 -14.56 -27.45 11.20
N VAL A 734 -13.88 -28.10 12.15
CA VAL A 734 -14.40 -29.22 12.94
C VAL A 734 -14.44 -28.82 14.40
N GLN A 735 -15.54 -29.15 15.09
CA GLN A 735 -15.68 -28.91 16.52
C GLN A 735 -15.12 -30.11 17.30
N ILE A 736 -14.13 -29.85 18.15
CA ILE A 736 -13.46 -30.87 18.96
C ILE A 736 -13.27 -30.41 20.40
N TRP A 737 -12.96 -31.33 21.32
CA TRP A 737 -12.72 -30.98 22.73
C TRP A 737 -11.46 -30.12 22.89
N LYS A 738 -11.48 -29.13 23.79
CA LYS A 738 -10.37 -28.18 23.96
C LYS A 738 -9.02 -28.85 24.26
N VAL A 739 -9.02 -29.91 25.09
CA VAL A 739 -7.80 -30.67 25.39
C VAL A 739 -7.23 -31.33 24.14
N VAL A 740 -8.11 -31.95 23.34
CA VAL A 740 -7.74 -32.61 22.08
C VAL A 740 -7.24 -31.60 21.05
N LYS A 741 -7.84 -30.41 21.00
CA LYS A 741 -7.41 -29.31 20.13
C LYS A 741 -5.96 -28.90 20.37
N ASN A 742 -5.55 -28.73 21.64
CA ASN A 742 -4.19 -28.31 21.96
C ASN A 742 -3.15 -29.35 21.49
N VAL A 743 -3.45 -30.64 21.67
CA VAL A 743 -2.60 -31.74 21.20
C VAL A 743 -2.49 -31.70 19.66
N ILE A 744 -3.62 -31.62 18.96
CA ILE A 744 -3.65 -31.60 17.49
C ILE A 744 -2.91 -30.39 16.92
N GLN A 745 -3.09 -29.21 17.50
CA GLN A 745 -2.40 -28.00 17.06
C GLN A 745 -0.88 -28.12 17.25
N THR A 746 -0.44 -28.70 18.37
CA THR A 746 0.99 -28.92 18.65
C THR A 746 1.60 -29.88 17.64
N VAL A 747 0.96 -31.04 17.41
CA VAL A 747 1.43 -32.03 16.43
C VAL A 747 1.42 -31.45 15.01
N SER A 748 0.38 -30.70 14.64
CA SER A 748 0.28 -30.04 13.33
C SER A 748 1.38 -28.98 13.13
N ALA A 749 1.70 -28.19 14.16
CA ALA A 749 2.75 -27.18 14.09
C ALA A 749 4.15 -27.81 13.95
N ALA A 750 4.39 -28.92 14.68
CA ALA A 750 5.62 -29.67 14.62
C ALA A 750 5.73 -30.63 13.43
N ALA A 751 4.68 -30.77 12.59
CA ALA A 751 4.56 -31.84 11.59
C ALA A 751 5.77 -31.94 10.65
N TYR A 752 6.34 -30.82 10.22
CA TYR A 752 7.53 -30.80 9.38
C TYR A 752 8.77 -31.41 10.08
N TYR A 753 9.02 -31.01 11.33
CA TYR A 753 10.16 -31.49 12.11
C TYR A 753 9.98 -32.94 12.54
N ILE A 754 8.75 -33.35 12.87
CA ILE A 754 8.40 -34.76 13.07
C ILE A 754 8.74 -35.57 11.81
N PHE A 755 8.35 -35.08 10.63
CA PHE A 755 8.69 -35.76 9.38
C PHE A 755 10.21 -35.86 9.19
N LEU A 756 10.93 -34.78 9.48
CA LEU A 756 12.38 -34.71 9.31
C LEU A 756 13.15 -35.67 10.24
N THR A 757 12.69 -35.86 11.48
CA THR A 757 13.49 -36.57 12.50
C THR A 757 12.93 -37.91 12.98
N HIS A 758 11.70 -38.29 12.65
CA HIS A 758 11.07 -39.52 13.19
C HIS A 758 11.94 -40.78 13.02
N MET A 759 12.54 -40.98 11.85
CA MET A 759 13.42 -42.13 11.59
C MET A 759 14.73 -42.07 12.38
N ILE A 760 15.25 -40.87 12.67
CA ILE A 760 16.46 -40.69 13.48
C ILE A 760 16.18 -41.16 14.91
N PHE A 761 15.06 -40.70 15.49
CA PHE A 761 14.65 -41.11 16.83
C PHE A 761 14.34 -42.61 16.90
N MET A 762 13.67 -43.19 15.89
CA MET A 762 13.47 -44.64 15.82
C MET A 762 14.79 -45.40 15.71
N HIS A 763 15.74 -44.94 14.89
CA HIS A 763 17.05 -45.57 14.76
C HIS A 763 17.80 -45.59 16.09
N ILE A 764 17.75 -44.50 16.87
CA ILE A 764 18.37 -44.45 18.19
C ILE A 764 17.75 -45.52 19.12
N ILE A 765 16.43 -45.67 19.14
CA ILE A 765 15.77 -46.70 19.97
C ILE A 765 16.15 -48.11 19.52
N ILE A 766 16.02 -48.40 18.22
CA ILE A 766 16.18 -49.75 17.68
C ILE A 766 17.65 -50.17 17.66
N GLN A 767 18.57 -49.30 17.24
CA GLN A 767 19.98 -49.65 17.02
C GLN A 767 20.87 -49.32 18.21
N ASN A 768 20.66 -48.18 18.87
CA ASN A 768 21.51 -47.77 20.00
C ASN A 768 21.02 -48.37 21.31
N LEU A 769 19.70 -48.36 21.55
CA LEU A 769 19.12 -48.92 22.79
C LEU A 769 18.68 -50.39 22.67
N LYS A 770 18.63 -50.95 21.45
CA LYS A 770 18.25 -52.34 21.16
C LYS A 770 16.87 -52.73 21.71
N ILE A 771 15.92 -51.79 21.71
CA ILE A 771 14.54 -52.03 22.15
C ILE A 771 13.64 -52.15 20.93
N ASP A 772 12.99 -53.30 20.74
CA ASP A 772 12.04 -53.53 19.65
C ASP A 772 10.60 -53.41 20.15
N SER A 773 10.08 -52.17 20.18
CA SER A 773 8.70 -51.89 20.58
C SER A 773 8.06 -50.87 19.62
N PRO A 774 7.03 -51.26 18.84
CA PRO A 774 6.35 -50.36 17.92
C PRO A 774 5.75 -49.12 18.60
N ILE A 775 5.23 -49.27 19.83
CA ILE A 775 4.66 -48.16 20.60
C ILE A 775 5.75 -47.18 21.04
N LEU A 776 6.89 -47.69 21.50
CA LEU A 776 8.01 -46.84 21.89
C LEU A 776 8.58 -46.09 20.68
N ASN A 777 8.74 -46.78 19.55
CA ASN A 777 9.20 -46.18 18.29
C ASN A 777 8.32 -45.00 17.88
N VAL A 778 6.99 -45.15 17.91
CA VAL A 778 6.04 -44.09 17.54
C VAL A 778 6.07 -42.93 18.53
N THR A 779 6.02 -43.22 19.83
CA THR A 779 5.97 -42.18 20.86
C THR A 779 7.26 -41.36 20.93
N THR A 780 8.43 -42.00 20.89
CA THR A 780 9.73 -41.31 20.85
C THR A 780 9.89 -40.49 19.57
N ALA A 781 9.44 -41.00 18.42
CA ALA A 781 9.49 -40.26 17.17
C ALA A 781 8.62 -38.98 17.18
N LEU A 782 7.39 -39.06 17.69
CA LEU A 782 6.50 -37.89 17.79
C LEU A 782 7.04 -36.86 18.80
N LEU A 783 7.41 -37.30 20.00
CA LEU A 783 7.92 -36.41 21.04
C LEU A 783 9.27 -35.80 20.65
N GLY A 784 10.18 -36.59 20.08
CA GLY A 784 11.46 -36.13 19.58
C GLY A 784 11.31 -35.11 18.45
N GLY A 785 10.37 -35.31 17.54
CA GLY A 785 10.03 -34.34 16.50
C GLY A 785 9.49 -33.01 17.05
N ILE A 786 8.61 -33.07 18.06
CA ILE A 786 8.07 -31.89 18.74
C ILE A 786 9.18 -31.14 19.50
N ALA A 787 10.06 -31.86 20.21
CA ALA A 787 11.20 -31.26 20.90
C ALA A 787 12.17 -30.59 19.91
N THR A 788 12.44 -31.26 18.78
CA THR A 788 13.27 -30.69 17.71
C THR A 788 12.68 -29.40 17.16
N TRP A 789 11.37 -29.39 16.91
CA TRP A 789 10.64 -28.19 16.47
C TRP A 789 10.81 -27.03 17.45
N MET A 790 10.58 -27.27 18.74
CA MET A 790 10.71 -26.23 19.78
C MET A 790 12.12 -25.65 19.82
N VAL A 791 13.15 -26.52 19.85
CA VAL A 791 14.55 -26.07 19.93
C VAL A 791 14.99 -25.32 18.68
N LEU A 792 14.79 -25.88 17.49
CA LEU A 792 15.25 -25.25 16.24
C LEU A 792 14.51 -23.96 15.93
N GLN A 793 13.23 -23.85 16.25
CA GLN A 793 12.49 -22.60 16.08
C GLN A 793 13.04 -21.48 16.98
N THR A 794 13.26 -21.77 18.26
CA THR A 794 13.85 -20.79 19.20
C THR A 794 15.25 -20.36 18.75
N VAL A 795 16.10 -21.30 18.31
CA VAL A 795 17.45 -20.99 17.83
C VAL A 795 17.41 -20.16 16.54
N LEU A 796 16.61 -20.54 15.55
CA LEU A 796 16.53 -19.82 14.29
C LEU A 796 15.96 -18.40 14.48
N GLN A 797 14.94 -18.25 15.31
CA GLN A 797 14.37 -16.94 15.65
C GLN A 797 15.43 -16.05 16.31
N TRP A 798 16.16 -16.57 17.29
CA TRP A 798 17.27 -15.85 17.92
C TRP A 798 18.37 -15.45 16.94
N VAL A 799 18.74 -16.34 16.00
CA VAL A 799 19.73 -16.05 14.95
C VAL A 799 19.24 -14.97 14.00
N PHE A 800 17.99 -15.04 13.52
CA PHE A 800 17.44 -14.04 12.61
C PHE A 800 17.29 -12.67 13.27
N GLU A 801 16.89 -12.61 14.54
CA GLU A 801 16.86 -11.37 15.33
C GLU A 801 18.27 -10.75 15.48
N LYS A 802 19.29 -11.59 15.70
CA LYS A 802 20.71 -11.15 15.75
C LYS A 802 21.27 -10.67 14.42
N ILE A 803 20.81 -11.24 13.30
CA ILE A 803 21.22 -10.80 11.95
C ILE A 803 20.50 -9.49 11.58
N ALA A 804 19.20 -9.39 11.84
CA ALA A 804 18.40 -8.19 11.57
C ALA A 804 18.83 -6.96 12.40
N SER A 805 19.32 -7.19 13.63
CA SER A 805 19.87 -6.13 14.50
C SER A 805 21.30 -5.68 14.15
N GLY A 806 21.90 -6.20 13.06
CA GLY A 806 23.22 -5.76 12.58
C GLY A 806 24.41 -6.12 13.50
N GLY A 807 24.20 -7.00 14.49
CA GLY A 807 25.19 -7.30 15.54
C GLY A 807 26.51 -7.90 15.04
N TRP A 808 26.52 -8.52 13.86
CA TRP A 808 27.73 -9.11 13.27
C TRP A 808 28.53 -8.11 12.43
N ALA A 809 27.87 -7.14 11.78
CA ALA A 809 28.56 -6.10 11.01
C ALA A 809 29.30 -5.10 11.91
N LYS A 810 28.77 -4.80 13.11
CA LYS A 810 29.45 -3.92 14.07
C LYS A 810 30.67 -4.53 14.76
N LYS A 811 30.76 -5.87 14.84
CA LYS A 811 31.86 -6.55 15.55
C LYS A 811 33.06 -6.91 14.66
N ALA A 812 32.87 -6.95 13.35
CA ALA A 812 33.94 -7.17 12.38
C ALA A 812 34.64 -5.87 11.92
N ILE A 813 34.08 -4.69 12.23
CA ILE A 813 34.70 -3.38 11.95
C ILE A 813 35.56 -2.89 13.13
N ASN A 814 35.45 -3.52 14.30
CA ASN A 814 36.16 -3.14 15.53
C ASN A 814 37.21 -4.17 16.01
N ASN A 815 37.61 -5.12 15.16
CA ASN A 815 38.75 -6.02 15.43
C ASN A 815 39.77 -5.98 14.30
#